data_AF-M0E7J9-F1
#
_entry.id   AF-M0E7J9-F1
#
_cell.length_a   1.000
_cell.length_b   1.000
_cell.length_c   1.000
_cell.angle_alpha   90.00
_cell.angle_beta   90.00
_cell.angle_gamma   90.00
#
_symmetry.space_group_name_H-M   'P 1'
#
loop_
_entity.id
_entity.type
_entity.pdbx_description
1 polymer ?
#
loop_
_entity_poly.entity_id
_entity_poly.type
_entity_poly.pdbx_seq_one_letter_code
_entity_poly.pdbx_strand_id
1 'polypeptide(L)'
;MAGAAAGVGTSALFSDEESFTNNSITAGTLDLKVSWDEHYFNGIRNLDDVSEANVEFDSPGSTETGFPSSSGSPYLSVTDGAVDTFMNDTRTEQFPDGGLGSNEDPCEELADVPGAEIPPPVIDLDDVKPGDFGEITFDFSLCDNPGYLWMTGELVSESENGVTEPEGDSPEEDGSFDNSSLWPLAALTGVSALNRDGEDGGTSSEATGETDSQTTGASRNSLWSTLGKGAAMTGAGVAGLSALTGSASAQSGFSVTSLADDSSLSATDLADSLIAGGSGISINNASFTGAGAAGGTFSGGSSVYNLDGGVILSTGDVGDIVGPNDSDGTSTSHDTPGDSDLLAIADDTVNETNDAAVLEFDFDVPQGEEEVFFNFVFASDEYNEFVDEFNDVFGFFLNPEDNSPEDANVALINGDPVSINTVNTMDNSDVFNNNDPSDTDTPFNTEADGFTDVLQVEADVNPGEENTFKLAIADANDTALDAWVLIEGESLSTDPDPDPQPGDGEVELSDKIQARAWYDGGGGNGPGGDVGDNVNQDDEQVFLDGTLRQVLGALSSGKGVPLDGDESTDTDFDETSDPPDDTARDCYTAADDVHYIGFEWWVPREVGNEIQSDSVTFDLGFYTEQCRNNDGSGTATNGGSASQNASITVNGDSSGDGGNEQHVVNIIVGSEDDGDSLNEVVVDYQSGSADISNVGQGDLTLSQNGTDITGDISGVSGGNNGTTLTVTIGGNNTLSAGDSLTLETNNEVQDSGADGGTAEISVNGGTTSNAAF
;
A
#
# COMPACT_ATOMS: atom_id res chain seq x y z
N MET A 1 30.46 -6.46 0.11
CA MET A 1 31.21 -6.68 -1.16
C MET A 1 30.20 -6.29 -2.21
N ALA A 2 30.13 -5.00 -2.58
CA ALA A 2 28.89 -4.40 -3.06
C ALA A 2 28.23 -5.15 -4.21
N GLY A 3 26.90 -5.26 -4.10
CA GLY A 3 26.02 -5.86 -5.07
C GLY A 3 24.77 -6.37 -4.37
N ALA A 4 23.61 -5.90 -4.83
CA ALA A 4 22.33 -6.56 -4.61
C ALA A 4 22.51 -8.07 -4.84
N ALA A 5 22.09 -8.86 -3.87
CA ALA A 5 22.35 -10.29 -3.84
C ALA A 5 21.15 -11.03 -4.42
N ALA A 6 20.92 -10.92 -5.73
CA ALA A 6 20.01 -11.80 -6.47
C ALA A 6 20.35 -13.27 -6.09
N GLY A 7 19.49 -13.87 -5.25
CA GLY A 7 19.91 -14.74 -4.14
C GLY A 7 20.41 -16.15 -4.48
N VAL A 8 20.81 -16.39 -5.73
CA VAL A 8 21.14 -17.71 -6.28
C VAL A 8 19.95 -18.68 -6.13
N GLY A 9 18.75 -18.16 -6.44
CA GLY A 9 17.46 -18.84 -6.29
C GLY A 9 16.78 -19.26 -7.62
N THR A 10 17.15 -18.66 -8.76
CA THR A 10 16.48 -18.81 -10.08
C THR A 10 16.73 -20.17 -10.78
N SER A 11 16.70 -21.27 -10.02
CA SER A 11 16.72 -22.64 -10.54
C SER A 11 15.35 -23.08 -11.08
N ALA A 12 14.86 -22.37 -12.10
CA ALA A 12 13.67 -22.72 -12.88
C ALA A 12 13.87 -24.08 -13.59
N LEU A 13 13.42 -25.16 -12.94
CA LEU A 13 13.61 -26.54 -13.40
C LEU A 13 12.26 -27.28 -13.56
N PHE A 14 11.40 -26.74 -14.41
CA PHE A 14 10.06 -27.27 -14.67
C PHE A 14 10.08 -28.71 -15.22
N SER A 15 9.19 -29.58 -14.73
CA SER A 15 8.88 -30.87 -15.36
C SER A 15 7.48 -31.38 -15.00
N ASP A 16 6.82 -32.02 -15.95
CA ASP A 16 5.44 -32.48 -15.89
C ASP A 16 5.23 -33.79 -15.10
N GLU A 17 4.28 -33.82 -14.16
CA GLU A 17 3.52 -35.05 -13.85
C GLU A 17 2.04 -34.76 -13.57
N GLU A 18 1.28 -34.61 -14.66
CA GLU A 18 -0.18 -34.46 -14.70
C GLU A 18 -0.96 -35.58 -13.98
N SER A 19 -1.94 -35.19 -13.16
CA SER A 19 -2.78 -36.10 -12.37
C SER A 19 -4.30 -35.94 -12.64
N PHE A 20 -4.67 -35.58 -13.87
CA PHE A 20 -6.05 -35.54 -14.38
C PHE A 20 -7.01 -36.62 -13.83
N THR A 21 -8.00 -36.23 -13.03
CA THR A 21 -9.14 -37.13 -12.72
C THR A 21 -10.51 -36.45 -12.58
N ASN A 22 -11.01 -35.76 -13.62
CA ASN A 22 -12.41 -35.85 -14.12
C ASN A 22 -12.73 -34.74 -15.17
N ASN A 23 -12.34 -34.98 -16.42
CA ASN A 23 -12.50 -34.07 -17.56
C ASN A 23 -13.96 -33.60 -17.80
N SER A 24 -14.22 -32.30 -17.63
CA SER A 24 -15.46 -31.62 -18.06
C SER A 24 -15.27 -30.11 -18.39
N ILE A 25 -14.18 -29.75 -19.07
CA ILE A 25 -13.89 -28.41 -19.63
C ILE A 25 -14.11 -27.24 -18.64
N THR A 26 -13.09 -26.92 -17.86
CA THR A 26 -12.95 -25.58 -17.27
C THR A 26 -12.84 -24.56 -18.42
N ALA A 27 -13.52 -23.42 -18.28
CA ALA A 27 -13.20 -22.21 -19.02
C ALA A 27 -12.75 -21.19 -17.97
N GLY A 28 -11.55 -20.60 -18.13
CA GLY A 28 -11.03 -19.61 -17.18
C GLY A 28 -9.57 -19.77 -16.78
N THR A 29 -8.87 -20.85 -17.15
CA THR A 29 -7.39 -20.82 -17.15
C THR A 29 -6.96 -19.82 -18.22
N LEU A 30 -6.33 -18.72 -17.80
CA LEU A 30 -5.52 -17.90 -18.69
C LEU A 30 -4.13 -18.53 -18.80
N ASP A 31 -3.50 -18.33 -19.95
CA ASP A 31 -2.14 -18.77 -20.23
C ASP A 31 -1.30 -17.49 -20.35
N LEU A 32 -0.90 -16.97 -19.18
CA LEU A 32 -0.02 -15.80 -19.07
C LEU A 32 1.43 -16.29 -19.18
N LYS A 33 2.15 -15.66 -20.09
CA LYS A 33 3.53 -15.98 -20.46
C LYS A 33 4.42 -14.77 -20.24
N VAL A 34 5.55 -14.95 -19.55
CA VAL A 34 6.41 -13.84 -19.10
C VAL A 34 7.91 -14.11 -19.36
N SER A 35 8.61 -13.09 -19.84
CA SER A 35 10.07 -12.89 -19.84
C SER A 35 10.46 -11.77 -18.87
N TRP A 36 11.74 -11.63 -18.56
CA TRP A 36 12.25 -10.47 -17.82
C TRP A 36 13.68 -10.10 -18.21
N ASP A 37 14.02 -8.84 -17.99
CA ASP A 37 15.37 -8.29 -18.06
C ASP A 37 15.67 -7.51 -16.78
N GLU A 38 16.86 -7.64 -16.18
CA GLU A 38 17.22 -6.98 -14.91
C GLU A 38 18.52 -6.19 -15.08
N HIS A 39 18.50 -4.90 -14.74
CA HIS A 39 19.64 -3.99 -14.81
C HIS A 39 19.94 -3.35 -13.45
N TYR A 40 21.22 -3.19 -13.09
CA TYR A 40 21.64 -2.48 -11.87
C TYR A 40 22.93 -1.68 -12.07
N PHE A 41 22.90 -0.41 -11.67
CA PHE A 41 24.01 0.54 -11.77
C PHE A 41 24.42 1.08 -10.40
N ASN A 42 25.74 1.11 -10.13
CA ASN A 42 26.31 1.59 -8.87
C ASN A 42 27.53 2.49 -9.02
N GLY A 43 27.54 3.31 -10.08
CA GLY A 43 28.55 4.35 -10.31
C GLY A 43 29.99 3.88 -10.61
N ILE A 44 30.33 2.60 -10.41
CA ILE A 44 31.72 2.12 -10.35
C ILE A 44 31.98 0.83 -11.17
N ARG A 45 30.96 0.04 -11.52
CA ARG A 45 31.15 -1.26 -12.19
C ARG A 45 30.99 -1.24 -13.72
N ASN A 46 31.64 -2.23 -14.34
CA ASN A 46 31.27 -2.95 -15.57
C ASN A 46 30.87 -2.19 -16.85
N LEU A 47 31.13 -0.88 -16.95
CA LEU A 47 31.17 -0.18 -18.25
C LEU A 47 32.39 -0.68 -19.08
N ASP A 48 32.30 -1.90 -19.59
CA ASP A 48 33.38 -2.67 -20.23
C ASP A 48 33.46 -2.41 -21.74
N ASP A 49 32.32 -2.16 -22.41
CA ASP A 49 32.25 -1.77 -23.83
C ASP A 49 31.77 -0.31 -24.05
N VAL A 50 31.02 0.32 -23.13
CA VAL A 50 30.71 1.76 -23.21
C VAL A 50 31.87 2.66 -22.75
N SER A 51 32.02 3.81 -23.41
CA SER A 51 33.14 4.74 -23.18
C SER A 51 32.81 5.80 -22.13
N GLU A 52 33.73 6.08 -21.19
CA GLU A 52 33.68 7.20 -20.23
C GLU A 52 33.38 8.58 -20.86
N ALA A 53 33.53 8.72 -22.19
CA ALA A 53 33.23 9.95 -22.94
C ALA A 53 31.87 9.93 -23.67
N ASN A 54 31.02 8.94 -23.37
CA ASN A 54 29.63 8.83 -23.82
C ASN A 54 28.64 8.90 -22.64
N VAL A 55 29.14 9.01 -21.41
CA VAL A 55 28.40 9.08 -20.15
C VAL A 55 28.89 10.32 -19.40
N GLU A 56 28.06 11.36 -19.29
CA GLU A 56 28.38 12.54 -18.46
C GLU A 56 27.48 12.56 -17.21
N PHE A 57 27.97 13.14 -16.11
CA PHE A 57 27.22 13.23 -14.84
C PHE A 57 26.61 14.63 -14.68
N ASP A 58 25.86 15.09 -15.68
CA ASP A 58 25.01 16.27 -15.62
C ASP A 58 23.72 16.09 -16.44
N SER A 59 22.83 17.09 -16.38
CA SER A 59 21.49 17.03 -16.97
C SER A 59 21.54 16.85 -18.50
N PRO A 60 20.83 15.86 -19.07
CA PRO A 60 20.96 15.47 -20.47
C PRO A 60 20.72 16.62 -21.46
N GLY A 61 21.55 16.70 -22.48
CA GLY A 61 21.33 17.53 -23.65
C GLY A 61 20.35 16.90 -24.64
N SER A 62 20.07 17.60 -25.75
CA SER A 62 19.07 17.17 -26.73
C SER A 62 19.55 16.06 -27.68
N THR A 63 20.51 15.23 -27.24
CA THR A 63 21.08 14.03 -27.88
C THR A 63 21.73 13.10 -26.83
N GLU A 64 21.20 13.13 -25.61
CA GLU A 64 21.55 12.22 -24.51
C GLU A 64 20.27 11.79 -23.78
N THR A 65 20.17 10.52 -23.39
CA THR A 65 19.11 9.98 -22.51
C THR A 65 19.55 10.10 -21.06
N GLY A 66 18.66 10.52 -20.16
CA GLY A 66 18.92 10.64 -18.72
C GLY A 66 18.59 9.36 -17.95
N PHE A 67 19.41 9.01 -16.96
CA PHE A 67 19.15 7.90 -16.02
C PHE A 67 19.35 8.35 -14.55
N PRO A 68 18.41 8.06 -13.63
CA PRO A 68 17.04 7.61 -13.91
C PRO A 68 16.29 8.63 -14.79
N SER A 69 15.19 8.22 -15.43
CA SER A 69 14.55 9.01 -16.50
C SER A 69 13.91 10.35 -16.04
N SER A 70 13.29 11.08 -16.97
CA SER A 70 13.10 12.54 -16.99
C SER A 70 12.34 13.19 -15.82
N SER A 71 11.50 12.50 -15.04
CA SER A 71 10.91 13.04 -13.80
C SER A 71 11.94 13.10 -12.66
N GLY A 72 12.75 12.05 -12.48
CA GLY A 72 13.63 11.79 -11.34
C GLY A 72 14.93 12.61 -11.25
N SER A 73 15.03 13.76 -11.93
CA SER A 73 16.23 14.62 -11.98
C SER A 73 17.52 13.87 -12.37
N PRO A 74 17.63 13.35 -13.61
CA PRO A 74 18.65 12.41 -14.07
C PRO A 74 20.09 12.63 -13.57
N TYR A 75 20.68 11.55 -13.07
CA TYR A 75 22.00 11.53 -12.43
C TYR A 75 23.14 11.38 -13.43
N LEU A 76 22.90 10.69 -14.53
CA LEU A 76 23.83 10.62 -15.65
C LEU A 76 23.08 10.78 -16.97
N SER A 77 23.82 11.19 -17.99
CA SER A 77 23.35 11.37 -19.36
C SER A 77 24.19 10.49 -20.29
N VAL A 78 23.53 9.57 -21.00
CA VAL A 78 24.15 8.65 -21.97
C VAL A 78 23.86 9.17 -23.38
N THR A 79 24.87 9.35 -24.22
CA THR A 79 24.66 9.74 -25.63
C THR A 79 23.76 8.73 -26.36
N ASP A 80 22.73 9.19 -27.07
CA ASP A 80 21.70 8.37 -27.76
C ASP A 80 22.26 7.05 -28.33
N GLY A 81 23.27 7.17 -29.21
CA GLY A 81 23.90 6.04 -29.91
C GLY A 81 24.87 5.21 -29.08
N ALA A 82 24.68 5.17 -27.76
CA ALA A 82 25.39 4.35 -26.79
C ALA A 82 24.46 3.77 -25.71
N VAL A 83 23.16 4.10 -25.71
CA VAL A 83 22.18 3.61 -24.73
C VAL A 83 22.10 2.08 -24.73
N ASP A 84 21.98 1.43 -25.90
CA ASP A 84 22.02 -0.03 -26.03
C ASP A 84 23.24 -0.63 -25.30
N THR A 85 24.40 0.01 -25.43
CA THR A 85 25.66 -0.49 -24.86
C THR A 85 25.74 -0.25 -23.35
N PHE A 86 25.14 0.84 -22.87
CA PHE A 86 25.03 1.11 -21.43
C PHE A 86 24.13 0.06 -20.75
N MET A 87 22.94 -0.21 -21.29
CA MET A 87 22.04 -1.24 -20.74
C MET A 87 22.68 -2.64 -20.82
N ASN A 88 23.32 -2.99 -21.94
CA ASN A 88 24.06 -4.27 -22.02
C ASN A 88 25.26 -4.39 -21.05
N ASP A 89 25.82 -3.28 -20.57
CA ASP A 89 26.89 -3.23 -19.56
C ASP A 89 26.35 -3.24 -18.10
N THR A 90 25.08 -2.86 -17.87
CA THR A 90 24.41 -2.85 -16.54
C THR A 90 23.55 -4.09 -16.23
N ARG A 91 23.29 -4.95 -17.22
CA ARG A 91 22.45 -6.17 -17.05
C ARG A 91 23.02 -7.16 -16.01
N THR A 92 22.15 -7.62 -15.12
CA THR A 92 22.41 -8.61 -14.06
C THR A 92 21.90 -10.01 -14.44
N GLU A 93 20.61 -10.15 -14.76
CA GLU A 93 19.94 -11.39 -15.19
C GLU A 93 18.98 -11.08 -16.35
N GLN A 94 18.63 -12.08 -17.16
CA GLN A 94 17.66 -11.96 -18.26
C GLN A 94 17.11 -13.34 -18.59
N PHE A 95 15.80 -13.45 -18.85
CA PHE A 95 15.17 -14.66 -19.34
C PHE A 95 14.19 -14.36 -20.48
N PRO A 96 14.28 -15.04 -21.65
CA PRO A 96 15.29 -16.05 -22.00
C PRO A 96 16.69 -15.46 -22.26
N ASP A 97 17.74 -16.31 -22.23
CA ASP A 97 19.15 -15.97 -22.52
C ASP A 97 19.28 -15.19 -23.87
N GLY A 98 19.33 -13.85 -23.82
CA GLY A 98 19.44 -12.98 -25.00
C GLY A 98 18.14 -12.30 -25.47
N GLY A 99 17.07 -12.36 -24.68
CA GLY A 99 15.77 -11.74 -24.96
C GLY A 99 14.91 -12.52 -25.97
N LEU A 100 13.62 -12.18 -26.07
CA LEU A 100 12.70 -12.82 -27.01
C LEU A 100 13.03 -12.42 -28.47
N GLY A 101 13.39 -13.39 -29.30
CA GLY A 101 13.73 -13.10 -30.70
C GLY A 101 12.51 -12.69 -31.53
N SER A 102 12.67 -11.66 -32.37
CA SER A 102 11.65 -11.10 -33.29
C SER A 102 11.02 -12.07 -34.34
N ASN A 103 11.26 -13.37 -34.25
CA ASN A 103 10.66 -14.45 -35.06
C ASN A 103 10.34 -15.71 -34.22
N GLU A 104 10.44 -15.61 -32.90
CA GLU A 104 10.20 -16.67 -31.91
C GLU A 104 8.79 -16.48 -31.30
N ASP A 105 8.27 -17.50 -30.66
CA ASP A 105 6.86 -17.59 -30.26
C ASP A 105 6.78 -17.40 -28.73
N PRO A 106 6.20 -16.29 -28.22
CA PRO A 106 6.17 -16.05 -26.77
C PRO A 106 5.45 -17.20 -26.03
N CYS A 107 4.53 -17.89 -26.69
CA CYS A 107 3.78 -18.99 -26.11
C CYS A 107 4.55 -20.30 -25.95
N GLU A 108 5.70 -20.45 -26.63
CA GLU A 108 6.55 -21.65 -26.53
C GLU A 108 7.91 -21.39 -25.84
N GLU A 109 8.41 -20.14 -25.81
CA GLU A 109 9.72 -19.81 -25.21
C GLU A 109 9.65 -19.14 -23.81
N LEU A 110 8.50 -18.54 -23.41
CA LEU A 110 8.35 -17.83 -22.13
C LEU A 110 7.78 -18.68 -20.99
N ALA A 111 7.95 -18.20 -19.74
CA ALA A 111 7.60 -18.93 -18.52
C ALA A 111 6.10 -18.90 -18.17
N ASP A 112 5.61 -19.96 -17.52
CA ASP A 112 4.22 -20.11 -17.05
C ASP A 112 3.98 -19.45 -15.68
N VAL A 113 2.80 -18.83 -15.51
CA VAL A 113 2.29 -18.32 -14.22
C VAL A 113 0.92 -18.97 -13.91
N PRO A 114 0.60 -19.46 -12.68
CA PRO A 114 1.41 -19.54 -11.46
C PRO A 114 1.83 -20.97 -11.04
N GLY A 115 3.01 -21.12 -10.40
CA GLY A 115 3.61 -22.42 -10.03
C GLY A 115 3.71 -22.68 -8.51
N ALA A 116 2.83 -23.52 -7.96
CA ALA A 116 2.55 -23.63 -6.51
C ALA A 116 3.58 -24.38 -5.61
N GLU A 117 4.89 -24.32 -5.86
CA GLU A 117 5.94 -24.81 -4.93
C GLU A 117 7.18 -23.88 -4.79
N ILE A 118 7.13 -22.64 -5.28
CA ILE A 118 8.20 -21.62 -5.12
C ILE A 118 7.54 -20.29 -4.67
N PRO A 119 8.15 -19.50 -3.76
CA PRO A 119 7.67 -18.15 -3.44
C PRO A 119 7.72 -17.20 -4.67
N PRO A 120 7.04 -16.05 -4.60
CA PRO A 120 7.10 -14.98 -5.62
C PRO A 120 8.54 -14.47 -5.88
N PRO A 121 8.80 -13.75 -6.99
CA PRO A 121 10.14 -13.31 -7.37
C PRO A 121 10.62 -12.18 -6.45
N VAL A 122 11.45 -12.56 -5.48
CA VAL A 122 12.00 -11.64 -4.47
C VAL A 122 13.17 -10.82 -5.03
N ILE A 123 13.01 -9.50 -5.01
CA ILE A 123 14.04 -8.48 -5.24
C ILE A 123 14.65 -8.13 -3.88
N ASP A 124 15.98 -8.12 -3.77
CA ASP A 124 16.72 -8.05 -2.50
C ASP A 124 17.82 -6.98 -2.59
N LEU A 125 17.52 -5.79 -2.06
CA LEU A 125 18.35 -4.59 -2.21
C LEU A 125 19.25 -4.38 -0.99
N ASP A 126 20.51 -4.76 -1.15
CA ASP A 126 21.52 -4.92 -0.10
C ASP A 126 22.77 -4.07 -0.45
N ASP A 127 23.32 -3.28 0.49
CA ASP A 127 24.51 -2.42 0.27
C ASP A 127 24.35 -1.42 -0.91
N VAL A 128 23.18 -0.79 -1.08
CA VAL A 128 22.94 0.29 -2.08
C VAL A 128 23.54 1.64 -1.64
N LYS A 129 23.57 2.66 -2.51
CA LYS A 129 24.12 4.00 -2.24
C LYS A 129 23.34 5.13 -2.96
N PRO A 130 23.44 6.39 -2.48
CA PRO A 130 22.93 7.56 -3.20
C PRO A 130 23.48 7.66 -4.63
N GLY A 131 22.61 7.59 -5.63
CA GLY A 131 22.95 7.54 -7.06
C GLY A 131 23.13 6.13 -7.64
N ASP A 132 22.91 5.07 -6.86
CA ASP A 132 22.59 3.74 -7.39
C ASP A 132 21.15 3.72 -7.93
N PHE A 133 20.91 2.89 -8.96
CA PHE A 133 19.57 2.63 -9.50
C PHE A 133 19.51 1.24 -10.12
N GLY A 134 18.31 0.68 -10.25
CA GLY A 134 18.05 -0.57 -10.95
C GLY A 134 16.69 -0.55 -11.65
N GLU A 135 16.54 -1.44 -12.60
CA GLU A 135 15.36 -1.53 -13.48
C GLU A 135 15.09 -3.00 -13.80
N ILE A 136 13.80 -3.34 -13.90
CA ILE A 136 13.31 -4.64 -14.33
C ILE A 136 12.18 -4.42 -15.33
N THR A 137 12.35 -4.89 -16.56
CA THR A 137 11.22 -5.04 -17.50
C THR A 137 10.67 -6.46 -17.52
N PHE A 138 9.38 -6.56 -17.83
CA PHE A 138 8.67 -7.80 -18.10
C PHE A 138 8.02 -7.70 -19.49
N ASP A 139 8.47 -8.51 -20.45
CA ASP A 139 7.66 -8.79 -21.64
C ASP A 139 6.64 -9.89 -21.32
N PHE A 140 5.39 -9.73 -21.74
CA PHE A 140 4.35 -10.73 -21.52
C PHE A 140 3.40 -10.90 -22.71
N SER A 141 2.70 -12.05 -22.73
CA SER A 141 1.68 -12.36 -23.73
C SER A 141 0.57 -13.26 -23.17
N LEU A 142 -0.62 -13.19 -23.76
CA LEU A 142 -1.80 -13.97 -23.38
C LEU A 142 -2.14 -15.00 -24.46
N CYS A 143 -1.72 -16.24 -24.27
CA CYS A 143 -1.67 -17.20 -25.38
C CYS A 143 -3.02 -17.82 -25.78
N ASP A 144 -3.94 -18.01 -24.82
CA ASP A 144 -5.14 -18.83 -25.05
C ASP A 144 -6.45 -18.01 -25.12
N ASN A 145 -6.59 -16.92 -24.33
CA ASN A 145 -7.79 -16.08 -24.31
C ASN A 145 -7.50 -14.63 -23.89
N PRO A 146 -8.20 -13.61 -24.46
CA PRO A 146 -8.05 -12.21 -24.02
C PRO A 146 -8.44 -12.04 -22.55
N GLY A 147 -7.78 -11.11 -21.87
CA GLY A 147 -7.90 -10.98 -20.43
C GLY A 147 -7.72 -9.57 -19.87
N TYR A 148 -8.06 -9.44 -18.60
CA TYR A 148 -7.66 -8.34 -17.74
C TYR A 148 -6.40 -8.77 -16.98
N LEU A 149 -5.49 -7.82 -16.73
CA LEU A 149 -4.21 -8.01 -16.04
C LEU A 149 -4.11 -7.01 -14.89
N TRP A 150 -3.53 -7.42 -13.78
CA TRP A 150 -3.16 -6.55 -12.67
C TRP A 150 -1.69 -6.75 -12.37
N MET A 151 -0.97 -5.66 -12.11
CA MET A 151 0.36 -5.72 -11.52
C MET A 151 0.21 -5.81 -10.00
N THR A 152 0.88 -6.77 -9.38
CA THR A 152 0.90 -6.96 -7.92
C THR A 152 2.32 -6.84 -7.39
N GLY A 153 2.47 -6.68 -6.08
CA GLY A 153 3.78 -6.69 -5.41
C GLY A 153 3.62 -6.48 -3.92
N GLU A 154 4.38 -7.23 -3.13
CA GLU A 154 4.31 -7.23 -1.67
C GLU A 154 5.67 -6.84 -1.06
N LEU A 155 5.64 -6.10 0.05
CA LEU A 155 6.82 -5.82 0.86
C LEU A 155 7.13 -7.04 1.74
N VAL A 156 8.21 -7.76 1.44
CA VAL A 156 8.50 -9.08 2.02
C VAL A 156 9.26 -8.97 3.35
N SER A 157 10.23 -8.06 3.43
CA SER A 157 10.90 -7.66 4.68
C SER A 157 11.75 -6.42 4.50
N GLU A 158 11.91 -5.65 5.58
CA GLU A 158 12.89 -4.56 5.67
C GLU A 158 13.82 -4.81 6.87
N SER A 159 14.93 -4.09 6.93
CA SER A 159 15.86 -4.10 8.05
C SER A 159 16.85 -2.95 7.92
N GLU A 160 16.66 -1.92 8.74
CA GLU A 160 17.78 -1.12 9.20
C GLU A 160 18.82 -1.99 9.93
N ASN A 161 20.08 -1.58 9.83
CA ASN A 161 21.19 -2.16 10.59
C ASN A 161 21.90 -1.10 11.48
N GLY A 162 21.50 0.17 11.40
CA GLY A 162 21.87 1.22 12.36
C GLY A 162 23.35 1.62 12.35
N VAL A 163 24.00 1.65 11.17
CA VAL A 163 25.45 1.99 11.03
C VAL A 163 25.71 3.12 10.02
N THR A 164 25.19 4.31 10.33
CA THR A 164 25.40 5.56 9.58
C THR A 164 26.85 6.09 9.55
N GLU A 165 27.78 5.51 10.33
CA GLU A 165 29.20 5.87 10.37
C GLU A 165 30.05 5.01 9.40
N PRO A 166 30.69 5.59 8.37
CA PRO A 166 31.26 4.84 7.22
C PRO A 166 32.49 3.97 7.53
N GLU A 167 33.00 3.97 8.76
CA GLU A 167 33.95 2.96 9.26
C GLU A 167 33.64 2.60 10.73
N GLY A 168 32.64 1.74 10.94
CA GLY A 168 32.31 1.14 12.26
C GLY A 168 33.43 0.26 12.85
N ASP A 169 34.44 0.90 13.45
CA ASP A 169 35.58 0.39 14.25
C ASP A 169 36.11 -1.02 13.84
N SER A 170 36.35 -1.21 12.55
CA SER A 170 36.97 -2.43 12.01
C SER A 170 38.37 -2.63 12.62
N PRO A 171 38.63 -3.70 13.41
CA PRO A 171 39.80 -3.79 14.26
C PRO A 171 41.10 -4.25 13.53
N GLU A 172 41.35 -3.78 12.30
CA GLU A 172 42.57 -4.15 11.55
C GLU A 172 43.22 -3.07 10.64
N GLU A 173 42.89 -1.78 10.76
CA GLU A 173 43.63 -0.66 10.13
C GLU A 173 44.93 -0.27 10.92
N ASP A 174 45.88 -1.21 11.07
CA ASP A 174 47.29 -0.88 11.36
C ASP A 174 48.06 -0.79 10.03
N GLY A 175 48.36 0.44 9.60
CA GLY A 175 49.03 0.76 8.33
C GLY A 175 50.43 0.15 8.15
N SER A 176 50.48 -1.15 7.85
CA SER A 176 51.68 -1.95 7.70
C SER A 176 51.72 -2.67 6.35
N PHE A 177 52.17 -1.97 5.31
CA PHE A 177 52.47 -2.55 4.00
C PHE A 177 53.58 -3.62 4.09
N ASP A 178 53.21 -4.91 4.14
CA ASP A 178 54.08 -6.02 3.73
C ASP A 178 53.36 -6.96 2.74
N ASN A 179 54.12 -7.53 1.83
CA ASN A 179 53.63 -8.08 0.56
C ASN A 179 53.70 -9.62 0.53
N SER A 180 52.57 -10.31 0.74
CA SER A 180 52.50 -11.76 0.55
C SER A 180 51.11 -12.36 0.25
N SER A 181 50.29 -11.74 -0.59
CA SER A 181 49.06 -12.35 -1.11
C SER A 181 49.34 -13.36 -2.25
N LEU A 182 49.75 -14.59 -1.90
CA LEU A 182 49.77 -15.73 -2.84
C LEU A 182 49.29 -17.05 -2.18
N TRP A 183 48.37 -17.72 -2.87
CA TRP A 183 47.63 -18.90 -2.39
C TRP A 183 48.48 -20.17 -2.25
N PRO A 184 48.07 -21.13 -1.38
CA PRO A 184 48.45 -22.53 -1.47
C PRO A 184 47.37 -23.37 -2.18
N LEU A 185 47.51 -23.60 -3.49
CA LEU A 185 46.60 -24.45 -4.28
C LEU A 185 46.68 -25.95 -3.87
N ALA A 186 45.68 -26.45 -3.14
CA ALA A 186 45.36 -27.87 -3.00
C ALA A 186 43.90 -28.06 -2.48
N ALA A 187 43.06 -28.94 -3.01
CA ALA A 187 43.31 -29.99 -4.02
C ALA A 187 42.08 -30.28 -4.90
N LEU A 188 42.34 -30.48 -6.21
CA LEU A 188 41.38 -31.09 -7.14
C LEU A 188 41.89 -32.49 -7.55
N THR A 189 41.09 -33.53 -7.33
CA THR A 189 41.29 -34.86 -7.93
C THR A 189 39.94 -35.53 -8.22
N GLY A 190 39.45 -35.63 -9.46
CA GLY A 190 39.97 -35.15 -10.76
C GLY A 190 39.52 -36.07 -11.90
N VAL A 191 40.14 -35.96 -13.10
CA VAL A 191 39.97 -36.82 -14.30
C VAL A 191 38.63 -36.59 -15.05
N SER A 192 38.58 -36.25 -16.35
CA SER A 192 39.65 -36.02 -17.36
C SER A 192 39.15 -35.16 -18.53
N ALA A 193 40.03 -34.36 -19.15
CA ALA A 193 39.71 -33.50 -20.31
C ALA A 193 39.87 -34.19 -21.69
N LEU A 194 39.19 -33.67 -22.73
CA LEU A 194 39.53 -33.86 -24.17
C LEU A 194 39.13 -32.65 -25.08
N ASN A 195 39.92 -31.59 -25.00
CA ASN A 195 40.55 -30.85 -26.13
C ASN A 195 39.82 -30.74 -27.50
N ARG A 196 39.54 -29.52 -27.97
CA ARG A 196 39.65 -29.14 -29.40
C ARG A 196 39.92 -27.65 -29.64
N ASP A 197 40.63 -27.35 -30.73
CA ASP A 197 41.25 -26.06 -31.06
C ASP A 197 40.74 -25.46 -32.41
N GLY A 198 40.99 -24.15 -32.65
CA GLY A 198 40.81 -23.38 -33.92
C GLY A 198 40.33 -21.94 -33.65
N GLU A 199 40.96 -20.82 -34.08
CA GLU A 199 41.27 -20.31 -35.46
C GLU A 199 39.98 -20.04 -36.29
N ASP A 200 39.70 -18.93 -37.00
CA ASP A 200 40.33 -17.62 -37.33
C ASP A 200 39.19 -16.61 -37.73
N GLY A 201 39.31 -15.27 -37.80
CA GLY A 201 40.46 -14.40 -37.47
C GLY A 201 40.63 -13.07 -38.27
N GLY A 202 39.65 -12.14 -38.34
CA GLY A 202 39.93 -10.70 -38.62
C GLY A 202 39.16 -9.86 -39.69
N THR A 203 38.93 -8.59 -39.34
CA THR A 203 39.00 -7.33 -40.15
C THR A 203 38.04 -6.99 -41.31
N SER A 204 37.12 -6.04 -41.05
CA SER A 204 36.86 -4.76 -41.76
C SER A 204 36.91 -4.62 -43.30
N SER A 205 35.85 -4.00 -43.88
CA SER A 205 35.99 -2.88 -44.86
C SER A 205 34.65 -2.19 -45.21
N GLU A 206 34.63 -0.86 -45.31
CA GLU A 206 33.54 -0.05 -45.90
C GLU A 206 33.32 -0.33 -47.41
N ALA A 207 32.13 -0.03 -47.96
CA ALA A 207 31.94 0.98 -49.05
C ALA A 207 30.59 0.91 -49.83
N THR A 208 29.76 1.95 -49.67
CA THR A 208 28.98 2.70 -50.69
C THR A 208 28.19 1.99 -51.83
N GLY A 209 26.91 2.39 -52.03
CA GLY A 209 26.20 2.18 -53.32
C GLY A 209 24.83 2.87 -53.45
N GLU A 210 24.69 3.84 -54.38
CA GLU A 210 23.43 4.55 -54.68
C GLU A 210 22.48 3.81 -55.66
N THR A 211 21.18 4.21 -55.67
CA THR A 211 20.22 4.43 -56.80
C THR A 211 18.82 3.81 -56.56
N ASP A 212 17.78 4.61 -56.28
CA ASP A 212 16.91 5.42 -57.20
C ASP A 212 15.75 4.63 -57.84
N SER A 213 14.51 4.93 -57.41
CA SER A 213 13.36 4.95 -58.32
C SER A 213 12.18 5.83 -57.87
N GLN A 214 11.82 6.78 -58.74
CA GLN A 214 10.56 7.55 -58.75
C GLN A 214 9.32 6.64 -59.05
N THR A 215 8.03 7.01 -58.95
CA THR A 215 7.37 8.35 -59.04
C THR A 215 5.85 8.32 -58.64
N THR A 216 5.33 9.47 -58.14
CA THR A 216 3.94 10.03 -58.30
C THR A 216 2.66 9.30 -57.84
N GLY A 217 1.76 10.05 -57.15
CA GLY A 217 0.35 9.65 -56.96
C GLY A 217 -0.63 10.61 -56.22
N ALA A 218 -0.68 11.92 -56.53
CA ALA A 218 -1.47 12.89 -55.74
C ALA A 218 -2.89 13.22 -56.26
N SER A 219 -3.92 13.40 -55.38
CA SER A 219 -5.02 14.39 -55.54
C SER A 219 -6.06 14.54 -54.38
N ARG A 220 -5.82 15.49 -53.46
CA ARG A 220 -6.72 16.62 -53.07
C ARG A 220 -8.15 16.44 -52.48
N ASN A 221 -8.34 17.15 -51.34
CA ASN A 221 -9.54 17.91 -50.88
C ASN A 221 -10.74 17.11 -50.31
N SER A 222 -11.56 17.64 -49.37
CA SER A 222 -11.81 19.05 -48.98
C SER A 222 -12.15 19.29 -47.49
N LEU A 223 -11.83 20.50 -47.00
CA LEU A 223 -12.19 21.08 -45.68
C LEU A 223 -13.64 21.64 -45.58
N TRP A 224 -14.00 22.11 -44.37
CA TRP A 224 -15.10 23.04 -43.95
C TRP A 224 -16.51 22.44 -43.73
N SER A 225 -17.32 22.84 -42.73
CA SER A 225 -17.08 23.55 -41.43
C SER A 225 -18.36 23.66 -40.56
N THR A 226 -18.19 24.07 -39.28
CA THR A 226 -19.10 24.91 -38.43
C THR A 226 -20.49 24.40 -37.97
N LEU A 227 -20.60 24.14 -36.67
CA LEU A 227 -21.44 24.82 -35.64
C LEU A 227 -22.87 25.32 -36.00
N GLY A 228 -23.86 24.97 -35.14
CA GLY A 228 -25.17 25.65 -35.08
C GLY A 228 -26.01 25.32 -33.83
N LYS A 229 -26.13 26.26 -32.87
CA LYS A 229 -26.98 26.13 -31.65
C LYS A 229 -28.48 26.36 -31.96
N GLY A 230 -29.42 25.72 -31.25
CA GLY A 230 -30.80 26.28 -31.14
C GLY A 230 -32.01 25.39 -30.76
N ALA A 231 -32.22 25.18 -29.46
CA ALA A 231 -33.51 25.24 -28.74
C ALA A 231 -34.77 24.40 -29.13
N ALA A 232 -35.13 23.51 -28.19
CA ALA A 232 -36.45 23.36 -27.53
C ALA A 232 -37.72 22.89 -28.29
N MET A 233 -38.37 21.86 -27.73
CA MET A 233 -39.84 21.78 -27.64
C MET A 233 -40.28 21.00 -26.39
N THR A 234 -41.47 21.31 -25.85
CA THR A 234 -41.97 20.79 -24.56
C THR A 234 -43.07 19.72 -24.72
N GLY A 235 -43.16 18.78 -23.76
CA GLY A 235 -44.25 17.81 -23.67
C GLY A 235 -44.20 16.98 -22.39
N ALA A 236 -45.18 17.14 -21.49
CA ALA A 236 -45.17 16.52 -20.16
C ALA A 236 -46.02 15.24 -20.08
N GLY A 237 -45.61 14.30 -19.22
CA GLY A 237 -46.38 13.12 -18.83
C GLY A 237 -45.79 12.48 -17.55
N VAL A 238 -46.52 12.55 -16.43
CA VAL A 238 -46.02 12.19 -15.08
C VAL A 238 -46.64 10.88 -14.61
N ALA A 239 -45.82 9.91 -14.18
CA ALA A 239 -46.20 8.84 -13.26
C ALA A 239 -44.95 8.10 -12.70
N GLY A 240 -44.95 7.80 -11.39
CA GLY A 240 -44.09 6.74 -10.83
C GLY A 240 -42.69 7.14 -10.35
N LEU A 241 -42.57 8.09 -9.42
CA LEU A 241 -41.35 8.20 -8.62
C LEU A 241 -41.38 7.12 -7.52
N SER A 242 -40.43 6.21 -7.56
CA SER A 242 -40.04 5.37 -6.43
C SER A 242 -38.53 5.33 -6.47
N ALA A 243 -37.89 5.96 -5.48
CA ALA A 243 -36.46 5.79 -5.29
C ALA A 243 -36.22 4.35 -4.87
N LEU A 244 -35.50 3.61 -5.70
CA LEU A 244 -34.65 2.54 -5.20
C LEU A 244 -33.44 3.25 -4.62
N THR A 245 -33.34 3.29 -3.30
CA THR A 245 -32.08 3.52 -2.63
C THR A 245 -31.21 2.30 -2.90
N GLY A 246 -30.36 2.37 -3.92
CA GLY A 246 -29.12 1.61 -3.84
C GLY A 246 -28.33 2.22 -2.68
N SER A 247 -27.92 1.39 -1.73
CA SER A 247 -26.78 1.77 -0.90
C SER A 247 -25.58 1.87 -1.84
N ALA A 248 -24.86 2.99 -1.80
CA ALA A 248 -23.50 2.96 -2.31
C ALA A 248 -22.70 1.99 -1.44
N SER A 249 -21.79 1.23 -2.05
CA SER A 249 -20.64 0.74 -1.28
C SER A 249 -19.78 1.96 -1.02
N ALA A 250 -19.49 2.26 0.25
CA ALA A 250 -18.51 3.29 0.57
C ALA A 250 -17.13 2.67 0.41
N GLN A 251 -16.33 3.25 -0.47
CA GLN A 251 -14.87 3.10 -0.47
C GLN A 251 -14.36 3.79 0.81
N SER A 252 -13.43 3.18 1.52
CA SER A 252 -12.94 3.65 2.83
C SER A 252 -11.94 4.79 2.68
N GLY A 253 -12.42 5.95 2.24
CA GLY A 253 -11.69 7.21 2.37
C GLY A 253 -11.72 7.73 3.82
N PHE A 254 -10.82 8.66 4.11
CA PHE A 254 -10.76 9.38 5.39
C PHE A 254 -12.14 9.87 5.85
N SER A 255 -12.50 9.57 7.10
CA SER A 255 -13.82 9.84 7.65
C SER A 255 -13.77 10.16 9.14
N VAL A 256 -14.69 11.02 9.56
CA VAL A 256 -14.79 11.52 10.95
C VAL A 256 -16.20 11.28 11.50
N THR A 257 -16.30 10.93 12.78
CA THR A 257 -17.56 10.77 13.53
C THR A 257 -17.55 11.62 14.79
N SER A 258 -18.41 12.64 14.85
CA SER A 258 -18.51 13.55 16.01
C SER A 258 -19.32 12.97 17.17
N LEU A 259 -19.05 13.46 18.40
CA LEU A 259 -19.88 13.22 19.59
C LEU A 259 -21.31 13.81 19.47
N ALA A 260 -21.59 14.65 18.47
CA ALA A 260 -22.91 15.17 18.16
C ALA A 260 -23.72 14.23 17.26
N ASP A 261 -23.06 13.46 16.38
CA ASP A 261 -23.69 12.56 15.42
C ASP A 261 -23.91 11.16 15.99
N ASP A 262 -22.92 10.56 16.66
CA ASP A 262 -23.16 9.32 17.42
C ASP A 262 -23.29 9.55 18.92
N SER A 263 -24.54 9.45 19.39
CA SER A 263 -24.90 9.42 20.80
C SER A 263 -24.50 8.15 21.57
N SER A 264 -23.85 7.18 20.91
CA SER A 264 -23.24 6.00 21.55
C SER A 264 -21.78 6.22 21.95
N LEU A 265 -21.05 7.04 21.19
CA LEU A 265 -19.69 7.50 21.50
C LEU A 265 -19.69 8.40 22.75
N SER A 266 -18.69 8.23 23.61
CA SER A 266 -18.52 9.07 24.80
C SER A 266 -17.04 9.41 25.06
N ALA A 267 -16.80 10.36 25.96
CA ALA A 267 -15.44 10.74 26.37
C ALA A 267 -14.62 9.58 26.96
N THR A 268 -15.28 8.54 27.50
CA THR A 268 -14.60 7.33 27.94
C THR A 268 -14.15 6.48 26.76
N ASP A 269 -14.98 6.32 25.73
CA ASP A 269 -14.63 5.55 24.54
C ASP A 269 -13.54 6.25 23.72
N LEU A 270 -13.56 7.60 23.64
CA LEU A 270 -12.46 8.39 23.08
C LEU A 270 -11.15 8.13 23.84
N ALA A 271 -11.16 8.31 25.16
CA ALA A 271 -9.95 8.14 25.96
C ALA A 271 -9.42 6.70 25.93
N ASP A 272 -10.29 5.70 26.09
CA ASP A 272 -9.94 4.27 26.01
C ASP A 272 -9.35 3.90 24.63
N SER A 273 -9.80 4.52 23.53
CA SER A 273 -9.25 4.28 22.18
C SER A 273 -7.82 4.74 21.96
N LEU A 274 -7.26 5.57 22.86
CA LEU A 274 -5.85 5.96 22.80
C LEU A 274 -4.91 4.90 23.40
N ILE A 275 -5.39 3.95 24.22
CA ILE A 275 -4.50 3.08 25.03
C ILE A 275 -3.85 1.99 24.17
N ALA A 276 -2.51 1.95 24.14
CA ALA A 276 -1.75 0.89 23.47
C ALA A 276 -2.05 -0.52 24.02
N GLY A 277 -2.36 -1.45 23.11
CA GLY A 277 -2.69 -2.85 23.40
C GLY A 277 -1.67 -3.58 24.28
N GLY A 278 -1.93 -3.63 25.59
CA GLY A 278 -1.11 -4.36 26.55
C GLY A 278 -0.09 -3.52 27.34
N SER A 279 -0.05 -2.20 27.14
CA SER A 279 0.72 -1.23 27.96
C SER A 279 0.54 -1.40 29.47
N GLY A 280 -0.63 -1.87 29.90
CA GLY A 280 -0.99 -2.00 31.31
C GLY A 280 -1.48 -0.70 31.94
N ILE A 281 -1.58 0.37 31.14
CA ILE A 281 -2.31 1.60 31.48
C ILE A 281 -3.80 1.27 31.62
N SER A 282 -4.51 1.99 32.49
CA SER A 282 -5.98 1.96 32.51
C SER A 282 -6.56 3.34 32.84
N ILE A 283 -7.51 3.77 32.01
CA ILE A 283 -8.15 5.09 32.11
C ILE A 283 -9.34 5.08 33.08
N ASN A 284 -9.53 6.21 33.74
CA ASN A 284 -10.58 6.49 34.71
C ASN A 284 -11.13 7.91 34.50
N ASN A 285 -12.36 8.15 34.98
CA ASN A 285 -13.00 9.47 35.12
C ASN A 285 -13.13 10.35 33.85
N ALA A 286 -12.75 9.87 32.67
CA ALA A 286 -12.72 10.58 31.40
C ALA A 286 -13.97 11.42 31.11
N SER A 287 -13.75 12.67 30.67
CA SER A 287 -14.80 13.65 30.41
C SER A 287 -14.44 14.59 29.25
N PHE A 288 -15.45 15.03 28.51
CA PHE A 288 -15.30 15.99 27.41
C PHE A 288 -16.05 17.29 27.72
N THR A 289 -15.41 18.42 27.46
CA THR A 289 -15.96 19.78 27.58
C THR A 289 -15.74 20.54 26.28
N GLY A 290 -16.82 20.94 25.63
CA GLY A 290 -16.79 21.68 24.36
C GLY A 290 -18.15 21.58 23.66
N ALA A 291 -18.19 21.91 22.37
CA ALA A 291 -19.31 21.53 21.51
C ALA A 291 -19.19 20.05 21.12
N GLY A 292 -20.31 19.34 20.98
CA GLY A 292 -20.29 17.92 20.59
C GLY A 292 -19.80 17.68 19.15
N ALA A 293 -19.77 18.72 18.33
CA ALA A 293 -19.19 18.70 16.98
C ALA A 293 -17.68 18.99 16.99
N ALA A 294 -17.13 19.48 18.10
CA ALA A 294 -15.71 19.85 18.24
C ALA A 294 -14.85 18.70 18.81
N GLY A 295 -15.37 17.46 18.83
CA GLY A 295 -14.66 16.28 19.30
C GLY A 295 -15.31 15.00 18.79
N GLY A 296 -14.49 14.00 18.43
CA GLY A 296 -14.94 12.75 17.82
C GLY A 296 -13.81 11.76 17.58
N THR A 297 -14.06 10.77 16.72
CA THR A 297 -13.04 9.85 16.20
C THR A 297 -12.86 10.01 14.69
N PHE A 298 -11.68 9.64 14.19
CA PHE A 298 -11.39 9.55 12.75
C PHE A 298 -10.89 8.16 12.36
N SER A 299 -10.99 7.81 11.07
CA SER A 299 -10.48 6.57 10.47
C SER A 299 -10.21 6.71 8.97
N GLY A 300 -9.27 5.92 8.43
CA GLY A 300 -8.80 5.99 7.05
C GLY A 300 -7.89 7.19 6.75
N GLY A 301 -7.16 7.70 7.74
CA GLY A 301 -6.31 8.90 7.60
C GLY A 301 -4.89 8.66 7.07
N SER A 302 -4.47 7.41 6.93
CA SER A 302 -3.08 7.02 6.60
C SER A 302 -2.51 7.70 5.35
N SER A 303 -3.32 7.84 4.30
CA SER A 303 -2.90 8.45 3.03
C SER A 303 -2.88 9.98 3.02
N VAL A 304 -3.11 10.64 4.16
CA VAL A 304 -3.15 12.10 4.30
C VAL A 304 -2.29 12.57 5.47
N TYR A 305 -2.37 11.88 6.62
CA TYR A 305 -1.73 12.30 7.87
C TYR A 305 -0.77 11.25 8.46
N ASN A 306 -0.53 10.13 7.77
CA ASN A 306 0.18 8.96 8.32
C ASN A 306 -0.43 8.38 9.62
N LEU A 307 -1.71 8.68 9.89
CA LEU A 307 -2.49 8.18 11.02
C LEU A 307 -3.72 7.41 10.52
N ASP A 308 -3.82 6.10 10.77
CA ASP A 308 -4.99 5.34 10.29
C ASP A 308 -6.28 5.77 10.97
N GLY A 309 -6.28 5.89 12.30
CA GLY A 309 -7.45 6.31 13.07
C GLY A 309 -7.10 6.77 14.48
N GLY A 310 -8.11 7.27 15.20
CA GLY A 310 -7.93 7.76 16.57
C GLY A 310 -8.95 8.81 16.98
N VAL A 311 -8.55 9.70 17.88
CA VAL A 311 -9.37 10.80 18.41
C VAL A 311 -9.08 12.09 17.63
N ILE A 312 -10.11 12.87 17.31
CA ILE A 312 -9.95 14.21 16.75
C ILE A 312 -10.66 15.25 17.62
N LEU A 313 -9.98 16.36 17.89
CA LEU A 313 -10.54 17.56 18.51
C LEU A 313 -10.43 18.72 17.52
N SER A 314 -11.34 19.69 17.60
CA SER A 314 -11.32 20.91 16.78
C SER A 314 -11.70 22.13 17.61
N THR A 315 -11.41 23.33 17.13
CA THR A 315 -12.08 24.54 17.61
C THR A 315 -13.49 24.69 16.99
N GLY A 316 -13.68 24.23 15.75
CA GLY A 316 -14.96 24.19 15.05
C GLY A 316 -15.54 22.79 14.88
N ASP A 317 -15.92 22.39 13.67
CA ASP A 317 -16.50 21.05 13.43
C ASP A 317 -15.40 20.05 13.01
N VAL A 318 -15.31 18.91 13.71
CA VAL A 318 -14.35 17.86 13.33
C VAL A 318 -14.70 17.24 11.98
N GLY A 319 -15.94 17.38 11.50
CA GLY A 319 -16.35 16.93 10.17
C GLY A 319 -15.92 17.85 9.01
N ASP A 320 -15.55 19.11 9.29
CA ASP A 320 -15.21 20.08 8.24
C ASP A 320 -13.80 19.83 7.66
N ILE A 321 -12.89 19.11 8.36
CA ILE A 321 -11.53 18.75 7.91
C ILE A 321 -11.49 17.72 6.73
N VAL A 322 -12.62 17.15 6.35
CA VAL A 322 -12.68 16.09 5.31
C VAL A 322 -12.63 16.70 3.92
N GLY A 323 -11.48 16.55 3.25
CA GLY A 323 -11.16 17.20 1.97
C GLY A 323 -11.90 16.69 0.72
N PRO A 324 -11.48 17.17 -0.47
CA PRO A 324 -10.29 18.00 -0.73
C PRO A 324 -10.50 19.48 -0.36
N ASN A 325 -9.40 20.20 -0.10
CA ASN A 325 -9.43 21.65 0.12
C ASN A 325 -9.98 22.39 -1.09
N ASP A 326 -11.19 22.93 -0.93
CA ASP A 326 -11.91 23.74 -1.92
C ASP A 326 -12.08 25.20 -1.40
N SER A 327 -11.48 25.58 -0.25
CA SER A 327 -11.75 26.82 0.48
C SER A 327 -10.61 27.36 1.38
N ASP A 328 -9.98 28.44 0.88
CA ASP A 328 -9.16 29.50 1.53
C ASP A 328 -9.78 30.04 2.85
N GLY A 329 -9.78 29.22 3.91
CA GLY A 329 -10.43 29.44 5.21
C GLY A 329 -11.87 28.91 5.36
N THR A 330 -12.03 27.67 5.82
CA THR A 330 -13.28 27.09 6.34
C THR A 330 -13.44 27.39 7.85
N SER A 331 -14.68 27.45 8.38
CA SER A 331 -14.89 27.72 9.82
C SER A 331 -16.30 27.51 10.39
N THR A 332 -16.41 26.92 11.59
CA THR A 332 -17.64 26.63 12.34
C THR A 332 -17.57 26.99 13.85
N SER A 333 -17.72 28.28 14.20
CA SER A 333 -17.85 28.73 15.61
C SER A 333 -19.12 28.22 16.34
N HIS A 334 -18.95 27.86 17.62
CA HIS A 334 -19.97 27.26 18.49
C HIS A 334 -20.57 28.19 19.57
N ASP A 335 -20.12 29.45 19.70
CA ASP A 335 -20.59 30.40 20.74
C ASP A 335 -20.29 29.92 22.20
N THR A 336 -19.25 29.08 22.38
CA THR A 336 -18.79 28.44 23.62
C THR A 336 -17.52 29.07 24.23
N PRO A 337 -17.24 28.89 25.54
CA PRO A 337 -16.11 29.53 26.21
C PRO A 337 -14.79 28.78 25.98
N GLY A 338 -13.70 29.51 25.77
CA GLY A 338 -12.35 28.93 25.72
C GLY A 338 -11.79 28.52 27.09
N ASP A 339 -10.59 27.93 27.07
CA ASP A 339 -9.90 27.39 28.24
C ASP A 339 -8.84 28.35 28.83
N SER A 340 -8.68 28.32 30.16
CA SER A 340 -7.78 29.23 30.90
C SER A 340 -6.32 28.79 30.96
N ASP A 341 -6.03 27.53 30.68
CA ASP A 341 -4.66 26.98 30.74
C ASP A 341 -4.01 27.10 29.35
N LEU A 342 -4.79 26.91 28.28
CA LEU A 342 -4.44 27.36 26.92
C LEU A 342 -4.11 28.87 26.90
N LEU A 343 -4.98 29.72 27.46
CA LEU A 343 -4.73 31.17 27.58
C LEU A 343 -3.49 31.53 28.44
N ALA A 344 -2.89 30.56 29.15
CA ALA A 344 -1.66 30.76 29.92
C ALA A 344 -0.39 30.31 29.18
N ILE A 345 -0.49 29.52 28.10
CA ILE A 345 0.64 29.15 27.22
C ILE A 345 0.69 29.93 25.89
N ALA A 346 -0.41 30.61 25.54
CA ALA A 346 -0.48 31.50 24.37
C ALA A 346 0.45 32.73 24.46
N ASP A 347 0.76 33.35 23.31
CA ASP A 347 1.59 34.57 23.24
C ASP A 347 0.95 35.79 23.95
N ASP A 348 1.79 36.77 24.31
CA ASP A 348 1.44 38.11 24.84
C ASP A 348 0.41 38.87 23.95
N THR A 349 0.16 38.45 22.71
CA THR A 349 -0.91 38.92 21.81
C THR A 349 -2.31 38.42 22.17
N VAL A 350 -2.46 37.24 22.79
CA VAL A 350 -3.76 36.59 23.04
C VAL A 350 -4.38 37.10 24.35
N ASN A 351 -5.64 37.53 24.29
CA ASN A 351 -6.34 38.18 25.42
C ASN A 351 -7.50 37.37 25.99
N GLU A 352 -8.11 36.53 25.16
CA GLU A 352 -9.15 35.56 25.48
C GLU A 352 -9.11 34.43 24.44
N THR A 353 -9.42 33.21 24.89
CA THR A 353 -9.62 32.01 24.05
C THR A 353 -11.12 31.73 23.91
N ASN A 354 -11.55 31.14 22.80
CA ASN A 354 -12.95 30.79 22.54
C ASN A 354 -13.10 29.33 22.07
N ASP A 355 -14.36 28.85 21.97
CA ASP A 355 -14.76 27.55 21.40
C ASP A 355 -13.87 26.34 21.73
N ALA A 356 -13.44 26.24 23.00
CA ALA A 356 -12.52 25.16 23.41
C ALA A 356 -13.16 23.77 23.38
N ALA A 357 -12.47 22.83 22.74
CA ALA A 357 -12.65 21.40 22.92
C ALA A 357 -11.58 20.85 23.87
N VAL A 358 -12.03 20.14 24.91
CA VAL A 358 -11.17 19.60 25.97
C VAL A 358 -11.57 18.17 26.30
N LEU A 359 -10.63 17.23 26.19
CA LEU A 359 -10.74 15.85 26.67
C LEU A 359 -9.83 15.67 27.88
N GLU A 360 -10.41 15.39 29.05
CA GLU A 360 -9.72 15.31 30.36
C GLU A 360 -9.96 13.93 30.98
N PHE A 361 -8.90 13.19 31.31
CA PHE A 361 -8.98 11.85 31.89
C PHE A 361 -7.84 11.52 32.85
N ASP A 362 -8.13 10.63 33.82
CA ASP A 362 -7.14 10.08 34.75
C ASP A 362 -6.62 8.72 34.23
N PHE A 363 -5.36 8.38 34.48
CA PHE A 363 -4.76 7.11 34.08
C PHE A 363 -3.79 6.55 35.13
N ASP A 364 -3.88 5.23 35.38
CA ASP A 364 -2.93 4.48 36.23
C ASP A 364 -1.71 4.05 35.40
N VAL A 365 -0.48 4.39 35.85
CA VAL A 365 0.78 3.94 35.22
C VAL A 365 1.36 2.72 35.97
N PRO A 366 1.88 1.66 35.28
CA PRO A 366 2.51 0.51 35.92
C PRO A 366 3.69 0.84 36.86
N GLN A 367 3.95 -0.01 37.86
CA GLN A 367 5.07 0.19 38.78
C GLN A 367 6.41 -0.23 38.16
N GLY A 368 7.05 0.72 37.48
CA GLY A 368 8.39 0.56 36.92
C GLY A 368 8.75 1.69 35.97
N GLU A 369 7.74 2.22 35.28
CA GLU A 369 7.90 3.10 34.13
C GLU A 369 7.83 4.56 34.59
N GLU A 370 8.75 5.40 34.11
CA GLU A 370 8.91 6.81 34.54
C GLU A 370 8.47 7.81 33.44
N GLU A 371 8.26 7.36 32.20
CA GLU A 371 7.80 8.12 31.04
C GLU A 371 6.53 7.49 30.38
N VAL A 372 5.75 8.28 29.63
CA VAL A 372 4.71 7.82 28.68
C VAL A 372 4.82 8.54 27.34
N PHE A 373 4.28 7.91 26.29
CA PHE A 373 4.38 8.35 24.90
C PHE A 373 3.01 8.30 24.21
N PHE A 374 2.78 9.14 23.19
CA PHE A 374 1.66 9.07 22.25
C PHE A 374 1.88 10.01 21.04
N ASN A 375 1.19 9.79 19.93
CA ASN A 375 1.38 10.47 18.63
C ASN A 375 0.22 11.42 18.27
N PHE A 376 0.50 12.55 17.61
CA PHE A 376 -0.52 13.52 17.15
C PHE A 376 -0.11 14.37 15.94
N VAL A 377 -1.09 14.85 15.16
CA VAL A 377 -0.96 15.89 14.11
C VAL A 377 -1.72 17.14 14.51
N PHE A 378 -1.15 18.32 14.25
CA PHE A 378 -1.86 19.60 14.34
C PHE A 378 -2.12 20.17 12.94
N ALA A 379 -3.37 20.56 12.65
CA ALA A 379 -3.82 21.07 11.35
C ALA A 379 -4.65 22.35 11.51
N SER A 380 -4.65 23.26 10.53
CA SER A 380 -5.39 24.52 10.65
C SER A 380 -5.63 25.24 9.30
N ASP A 381 -6.72 26.01 9.26
CA ASP A 381 -7.06 26.98 8.21
C ASP A 381 -6.46 28.38 8.46
N GLU A 382 -5.60 28.54 9.48
CA GLU A 382 -4.78 29.76 9.66
C GLU A 382 -3.49 29.76 8.81
N TYR A 383 -3.14 28.63 8.20
CA TYR A 383 -2.00 28.51 7.28
C TYR A 383 -2.34 29.06 5.88
N ASN A 384 -1.43 29.66 5.12
CA ASN A 384 -0.18 30.30 5.55
C ASN A 384 -0.41 31.78 5.95
N GLU A 385 -1.60 32.31 5.71
CA GLU A 385 -1.98 33.72 5.74
C GLU A 385 -1.80 34.41 7.10
N PHE A 386 -1.96 33.69 8.20
CA PHE A 386 -2.09 34.28 9.55
C PHE A 386 -0.93 33.99 10.50
N VAL A 387 0.08 33.24 10.03
CA VAL A 387 1.41 33.13 10.68
C VAL A 387 1.96 34.55 10.95
N ASP A 388 2.58 34.76 12.11
CA ASP A 388 3.02 36.04 12.69
C ASP A 388 1.89 37.04 13.09
N GLU A 389 0.59 36.77 12.83
CA GLU A 389 -0.53 37.66 13.23
C GLU A 389 -1.56 37.02 14.20
N PHE A 390 -1.98 35.77 13.99
CA PHE A 390 -2.92 35.01 14.84
C PHE A 390 -2.34 33.62 15.17
N ASN A 391 -3.02 32.83 16.02
CA ASN A 391 -2.49 31.58 16.59
C ASN A 391 -3.53 30.84 17.45
N ASP A 392 -4.29 29.92 16.88
CA ASP A 392 -5.11 29.00 17.67
C ASP A 392 -4.26 28.18 18.64
N VAL A 393 -4.80 27.99 19.84
CA VAL A 393 -4.01 27.57 20.99
C VAL A 393 -4.30 26.12 21.29
N PHE A 394 -3.26 25.31 21.19
CA PHE A 394 -3.27 23.88 21.40
C PHE A 394 -2.35 23.52 22.58
N GLY A 395 -2.68 22.46 23.33
CA GLY A 395 -1.85 22.00 24.43
C GLY A 395 -2.32 20.67 25.03
N PHE A 396 -1.33 19.85 25.37
CA PHE A 396 -1.50 18.59 26.10
C PHE A 396 -0.88 18.72 27.47
N PHE A 397 -1.70 18.86 28.50
CA PHE A 397 -1.24 19.13 29.86
C PHE A 397 -1.21 17.86 30.71
N LEU A 398 -0.03 17.53 31.27
CA LEU A 398 0.15 16.42 32.20
C LEU A 398 0.19 16.91 33.66
N ASN A 399 -0.67 16.32 34.50
CA ASN A 399 -0.86 16.66 35.91
C ASN A 399 -1.06 18.19 36.16
N PRO A 400 -1.98 18.86 35.41
CA PRO A 400 -2.16 20.32 35.45
C PRO A 400 -2.60 20.86 36.81
N GLU A 401 -3.11 20.02 37.71
CA GLU A 401 -3.52 20.38 39.07
C GLU A 401 -2.35 20.58 40.06
N ASP A 402 -1.18 20.00 39.79
CA ASP A 402 0.04 20.15 40.61
C ASP A 402 1.11 21.07 39.95
N ASN A 403 1.03 21.31 38.63
CA ASN A 403 1.97 22.11 37.83
C ASN A 403 1.45 23.52 37.44
N SER A 404 2.27 24.33 36.77
CA SER A 404 1.81 25.52 36.01
C SER A 404 1.40 25.07 34.61
N PRO A 405 0.48 25.74 33.87
CA PRO A 405 0.24 25.43 32.45
C PRO A 405 1.53 25.48 31.61
N GLU A 406 2.38 26.48 31.87
CA GLU A 406 3.75 26.64 31.32
C GLU A 406 4.69 25.44 31.60
N ASP A 407 4.52 24.76 32.74
CA ASP A 407 5.34 23.60 33.18
C ASP A 407 4.63 22.26 32.90
N ALA A 408 3.38 22.26 32.46
CA ALA A 408 2.52 21.08 32.29
C ALA A 408 2.27 20.73 30.82
N ASN A 409 2.35 21.69 29.90
CA ASN A 409 2.21 21.41 28.48
C ASN A 409 3.40 20.60 27.97
N VAL A 410 3.13 19.41 27.45
CA VAL A 410 4.13 18.49 26.87
C VAL A 410 4.03 18.40 25.34
N ALA A 411 3.02 19.02 24.72
CA ALA A 411 2.97 19.22 23.26
C ALA A 411 3.94 20.34 22.83
N LEU A 412 5.22 19.97 22.64
CA LEU A 412 6.33 20.88 22.39
C LEU A 412 7.18 20.40 21.19
N ILE A 413 7.54 21.30 20.28
CA ILE A 413 8.55 21.06 19.24
C ILE A 413 9.79 21.93 19.50
N ASN A 414 10.98 21.31 19.50
CA ASN A 414 12.25 21.96 19.84
C ASN A 414 12.30 22.72 21.20
N GLY A 415 11.28 22.52 22.06
CA GLY A 415 11.11 23.15 23.37
C GLY A 415 10.14 24.33 23.44
N ASP A 416 9.50 24.70 22.32
CA ASP A 416 8.43 25.69 22.23
C ASP A 416 7.08 24.98 21.90
N PRO A 417 5.89 25.49 22.30
CA PRO A 417 4.60 24.84 22.02
C PRO A 417 4.31 24.68 20.52
N VAL A 418 3.66 23.59 20.13
CA VAL A 418 3.23 23.36 18.73
C VAL A 418 2.07 24.29 18.36
N SER A 419 2.24 25.07 17.29
CA SER A 419 1.21 25.91 16.67
C SER A 419 1.67 26.40 15.29
N ILE A 420 0.82 27.15 14.57
CA ILE A 420 1.16 27.72 13.24
C ILE A 420 2.41 28.61 13.24
N ASN A 421 2.75 29.19 14.40
CA ASN A 421 3.91 30.07 14.54
C ASN A 421 5.21 29.32 14.85
N THR A 422 5.13 28.04 15.23
CA THR A 422 6.30 27.19 15.49
C THR A 422 6.52 26.11 14.44
N VAL A 423 5.49 25.72 13.68
CA VAL A 423 5.63 24.78 12.53
C VAL A 423 4.97 25.40 11.30
N ASN A 424 5.78 25.76 10.28
CA ASN A 424 5.32 26.39 9.03
C ASN A 424 6.44 26.37 7.96
N THR A 425 6.21 27.00 6.80
CA THR A 425 7.18 27.10 5.67
C THR A 425 8.54 27.76 5.98
N MET A 426 8.74 28.33 7.18
CA MET A 426 9.94 29.07 7.56
C MET A 426 10.66 28.54 8.81
N ASP A 427 9.92 28.00 9.77
CA ASP A 427 10.44 27.46 11.04
C ASP A 427 9.83 26.07 11.31
N ASN A 428 10.70 25.09 11.64
CA ASN A 428 10.41 23.64 11.61
C ASN A 428 9.74 23.17 10.29
N SER A 429 10.17 23.75 9.15
CA SER A 429 9.62 23.49 7.81
C SER A 429 9.96 22.11 7.23
N ASP A 430 10.71 21.32 7.99
CA ASP A 430 11.04 19.91 7.78
C ASP A 430 9.97 18.94 8.30
N VAL A 431 8.99 19.44 9.07
CA VAL A 431 7.82 18.69 9.58
C VAL A 431 6.49 19.43 9.28
N PHE A 432 6.40 20.09 8.12
CA PHE A 432 5.25 20.91 7.71
C PHE A 432 4.77 20.60 6.30
N ASN A 433 3.51 20.16 6.21
CA ASN A 433 2.79 19.93 4.96
C ASN A 433 1.93 21.13 4.58
N ASN A 434 2.26 21.77 3.46
CA ASN A 434 1.49 22.88 2.90
C ASN A 434 0.37 22.34 1.99
N ASN A 435 -0.88 22.76 2.22
CA ASN A 435 -2.05 22.36 1.45
C ASN A 435 -2.95 23.57 1.06
N ASP A 436 -2.38 24.77 1.12
CA ASP A 436 -2.98 26.07 0.87
C ASP A 436 -3.38 26.26 -0.61
N PRO A 437 -4.64 26.62 -0.94
CA PRO A 437 -5.17 26.77 -2.30
C PRO A 437 -4.86 28.13 -2.94
N SER A 438 -4.25 29.05 -2.19
CA SER A 438 -3.77 30.36 -2.64
C SER A 438 -2.29 30.33 -3.07
N ASP A 439 -1.46 29.44 -2.52
CA ASP A 439 -0.05 29.22 -2.92
C ASP A 439 0.21 27.90 -3.68
N THR A 440 -0.57 26.83 -3.45
CA THR A 440 -0.34 25.47 -4.01
C THR A 440 -1.50 24.92 -4.84
N ASP A 441 -1.29 23.76 -5.49
CA ASP A 441 -2.34 22.96 -6.16
C ASP A 441 -2.96 21.91 -5.20
N THR A 442 -2.98 22.16 -3.88
CA THR A 442 -3.60 21.36 -2.79
C THR A 442 -3.32 19.84 -2.87
N PRO A 443 -2.08 19.39 -2.59
CA PRO A 443 -1.67 18.01 -2.84
C PRO A 443 -2.25 16.95 -1.88
N PHE A 444 -2.89 17.35 -0.77
CA PHE A 444 -3.40 16.43 0.25
C PHE A 444 -4.94 16.46 0.32
N ASN A 445 -5.57 15.29 0.49
CA ASN A 445 -7.03 15.15 0.54
C ASN A 445 -7.63 15.48 1.93
N THR A 446 -7.27 16.65 2.45
CA THR A 446 -7.82 17.33 3.63
C THR A 446 -8.39 18.68 3.22
N GLU A 447 -9.36 19.22 3.96
CA GLU A 447 -9.78 20.63 3.79
C GLU A 447 -8.74 21.59 4.38
N ALA A 448 -7.94 21.15 5.36
CA ALA A 448 -6.99 22.02 6.05
C ALA A 448 -5.98 22.69 5.12
N ASP A 449 -5.78 24.01 5.26
CA ASP A 449 -4.78 24.77 4.48
C ASP A 449 -3.33 24.39 4.83
N GLY A 450 -3.09 23.80 6.01
CA GLY A 450 -1.80 23.21 6.35
C GLY A 450 -1.85 22.31 7.58
N PHE A 451 -0.88 21.41 7.70
CA PHE A 451 -0.75 20.51 8.84
C PHE A 451 0.70 20.17 9.16
N THR A 452 0.98 19.88 10.42
CA THR A 452 2.23 19.26 10.82
C THR A 452 2.27 17.82 10.34
N ASP A 453 3.47 17.33 10.10
CA ASP A 453 3.72 15.90 10.22
C ASP A 453 3.39 15.41 11.66
N VAL A 454 3.22 14.10 11.86
CA VAL A 454 2.89 13.57 13.19
C VAL A 454 4.08 13.80 14.14
N LEU A 455 3.80 14.06 15.41
CA LEU A 455 4.77 14.37 16.47
C LEU A 455 4.46 13.53 17.72
N GLN A 456 5.48 13.11 18.48
CA GLN A 456 5.27 12.57 19.82
C GLN A 456 5.03 13.64 20.87
N VAL A 457 4.43 13.18 21.96
CA VAL A 457 4.78 13.61 23.31
C VAL A 457 5.64 12.55 23.99
N GLU A 458 6.78 12.95 24.57
CA GLU A 458 7.52 12.22 25.62
C GLU A 458 7.23 12.93 26.97
N ALA A 459 6.74 12.23 28.00
CA ALA A 459 6.30 12.89 29.23
C ALA A 459 6.62 12.15 30.56
N ASP A 460 7.30 12.85 31.48
CA ASP A 460 7.58 12.47 32.88
C ASP A 460 6.27 12.17 33.67
N VAL A 461 6.03 10.91 34.08
CA VAL A 461 4.85 10.49 34.86
C VAL A 461 5.20 10.08 36.31
N ASN A 462 4.19 10.06 37.19
CA ASN A 462 4.34 9.58 38.56
C ASN A 462 4.20 8.03 38.62
N PRO A 463 5.27 7.24 38.89
CA PRO A 463 5.25 5.79 38.67
C PRO A 463 4.41 5.04 39.71
N GLY A 464 3.34 4.38 39.28
CA GLY A 464 2.42 3.66 40.18
C GLY A 464 1.54 4.57 41.04
N GLU A 465 1.34 5.82 40.63
CA GLU A 465 0.28 6.71 41.13
C GLU A 465 -0.66 7.10 39.95
N GLU A 466 -1.82 7.68 40.28
CA GLU A 466 -2.85 8.14 39.32
C GLU A 466 -2.36 9.47 38.72
N ASN A 467 -2.29 9.57 37.38
CA ASN A 467 -1.88 10.77 36.64
C ASN A 467 -3.07 11.31 35.83
N THR A 468 -3.08 12.59 35.48
CA THR A 468 -4.17 13.24 34.73
C THR A 468 -3.66 13.85 33.42
N PHE A 469 -4.26 13.47 32.29
CA PHE A 469 -4.09 14.18 31.02
C PHE A 469 -5.27 15.11 30.78
N LYS A 470 -4.97 16.33 30.31
CA LYS A 470 -5.94 17.29 29.77
C LYS A 470 -5.49 17.69 28.37
N LEU A 471 -6.18 17.20 27.37
CA LEU A 471 -5.96 17.47 25.95
C LEU A 471 -6.88 18.60 25.53
N ALA A 472 -6.36 19.71 24.98
CA ALA A 472 -7.17 20.90 24.72
C ALA A 472 -6.74 21.67 23.46
N ILE A 473 -7.74 22.22 22.75
CA ILE A 473 -7.58 23.15 21.60
C ILE A 473 -8.65 24.26 21.69
N ALA A 474 -8.33 25.50 21.30
CA ALA A 474 -9.24 26.67 21.40
C ALA A 474 -8.83 27.84 20.49
N ASP A 475 -9.82 28.57 19.95
CA ASP A 475 -9.60 29.74 19.10
C ASP A 475 -8.85 30.87 19.84
N ALA A 476 -8.02 31.66 19.14
CA ALA A 476 -7.35 32.83 19.71
C ALA A 476 -8.00 34.18 19.38
N ASN A 477 -8.42 34.91 20.43
CA ASN A 477 -9.03 36.25 20.41
C ASN A 477 -10.40 36.39 19.72
N ASP A 478 -10.66 35.71 18.61
CA ASP A 478 -12.03 35.57 18.08
C ASP A 478 -12.42 34.11 17.77
N THR A 479 -13.10 33.82 16.67
CA THR A 479 -13.79 32.53 16.42
C THR A 479 -14.00 32.32 14.91
N ALA A 480 -12.92 32.31 14.15
CA ALA A 480 -12.95 32.31 12.70
C ALA A 480 -11.64 31.77 12.12
N LEU A 481 -11.78 30.86 11.15
CA LEU A 481 -10.80 29.80 10.84
C LEU A 481 -10.82 28.76 11.95
N ASP A 482 -10.70 27.49 11.58
CA ASP A 482 -10.73 26.39 12.53
C ASP A 482 -9.35 25.71 12.58
N ALA A 483 -9.03 25.14 13.74
CA ALA A 483 -7.88 24.27 13.92
C ALA A 483 -8.32 22.88 14.40
N TRP A 484 -7.53 21.87 14.11
CA TRP A 484 -7.75 20.47 14.49
C TRP A 484 -6.49 19.87 15.09
N VAL A 485 -6.69 18.93 16.01
CA VAL A 485 -5.66 17.97 16.42
C VAL A 485 -6.18 16.56 16.25
N LEU A 486 -5.44 15.75 15.49
CA LEU A 486 -5.65 14.32 15.34
C LEU A 486 -4.68 13.61 16.29
N ILE A 487 -5.18 12.64 17.06
CA ILE A 487 -4.40 11.92 18.08
C ILE A 487 -4.54 10.43 17.78
N GLU A 488 -3.42 9.75 17.63
CA GLU A 488 -3.33 8.37 17.14
C GLU A 488 -3.98 7.37 18.12
N GLY A 489 -4.86 6.52 17.59
CA GLY A 489 -5.45 5.41 18.35
C GLY A 489 -4.39 4.39 18.74
N GLU A 490 -4.54 3.79 19.93
CA GLU A 490 -3.57 2.86 20.53
C GLU A 490 -2.12 3.40 20.70
N SER A 491 -1.88 4.71 20.58
CA SER A 491 -0.52 5.29 20.76
C SER A 491 -0.09 5.52 22.21
N LEU A 492 -1.02 5.63 23.17
CA LEU A 492 -0.72 5.92 24.58
C LEU A 492 -0.05 4.71 25.25
N SER A 493 1.26 4.80 25.42
CA SER A 493 2.15 3.70 25.84
C SER A 493 3.03 4.05 27.05
N THR A 494 3.81 3.07 27.53
CA THR A 494 4.95 3.24 28.46
C THR A 494 6.26 2.67 27.89
N ASP A 495 6.27 2.35 26.60
CA ASP A 495 7.46 1.87 25.86
C ASP A 495 7.62 2.89 24.74
N PRO A 496 8.76 3.60 24.61
CA PRO A 496 8.94 4.61 23.58
C PRO A 496 8.69 3.99 22.21
N ASP A 497 7.62 4.45 21.56
CA ASP A 497 7.42 4.24 20.14
C ASP A 497 8.61 4.90 19.41
N PRO A 498 9.43 4.13 18.67
CA PRO A 498 10.81 4.52 18.40
C PRO A 498 10.98 5.68 17.40
N ASP A 499 9.99 5.98 16.56
CA ASP A 499 10.00 7.18 15.71
C ASP A 499 8.66 7.93 15.63
N PRO A 500 8.64 9.25 15.92
CA PRO A 500 7.40 10.01 15.99
C PRO A 500 7.53 11.48 15.55
N GLN A 501 7.48 11.84 14.26
CA GLN A 501 7.26 11.12 13.00
C GLN A 501 7.71 12.12 11.87
N PRO A 502 7.33 12.11 10.55
CA PRO A 502 6.32 11.37 9.78
C PRO A 502 6.83 10.12 9.06
N GLY A 503 6.22 8.97 9.35
CA GLY A 503 6.52 7.72 8.67
C GLY A 503 7.99 7.29 8.77
N ASP A 504 8.22 6.19 9.48
CA ASP A 504 9.42 5.36 9.29
C ASP A 504 10.73 5.98 9.82
N GLY A 505 11.03 5.71 11.10
CA GLY A 505 12.33 6.00 11.74
C GLY A 505 12.95 4.82 12.52
N GLU A 506 12.72 3.59 12.07
CA GLU A 506 13.81 3.04 11.25
C GLU A 506 13.55 3.68 9.86
N VAL A 507 14.50 4.42 9.30
CA VAL A 507 14.35 5.06 7.98
C VAL A 507 14.58 3.94 6.95
N GLU A 508 13.58 3.09 6.77
CA GLU A 508 13.75 1.89 5.96
C GLU A 508 13.96 2.27 4.50
N LEU A 509 14.69 1.40 3.83
CA LEU A 509 15.24 1.69 2.53
C LEU A 509 14.14 1.94 1.47
N SER A 510 12.89 1.48 1.68
CA SER A 510 11.78 1.74 0.77
C SER A 510 11.24 3.18 0.78
N ASP A 511 11.43 3.98 1.83
CA ASP A 511 10.99 5.39 1.82
C ASP A 511 12.04 6.38 1.33
N LYS A 512 13.31 5.95 1.27
CA LYS A 512 14.38 6.75 0.64
C LYS A 512 14.75 6.27 -0.76
N ILE A 513 14.31 5.08 -1.18
CA ILE A 513 14.23 4.71 -2.60
C ILE A 513 12.99 5.38 -3.22
N GLN A 514 13.18 5.93 -4.41
CA GLN A 514 12.08 6.29 -5.30
C GLN A 514 11.86 5.16 -6.30
N ALA A 515 10.61 4.89 -6.65
CA ALA A 515 10.25 3.84 -7.60
C ALA A 515 9.11 4.28 -8.53
N ARG A 516 9.03 3.63 -9.69
CA ARG A 516 7.94 3.83 -10.66
C ARG A 516 7.63 2.58 -11.47
N ALA A 517 6.42 2.51 -12.01
CA ALA A 517 6.02 1.52 -13.01
C ALA A 517 5.43 2.22 -14.26
N TRP A 518 5.80 1.73 -15.45
CA TRP A 518 5.36 2.28 -16.74
C TRP A 518 5.08 1.18 -17.76
N TYR A 519 4.24 1.48 -18.76
CA TYR A 519 4.18 0.67 -19.97
C TYR A 519 5.36 1.06 -20.87
N ASP A 520 6.26 0.12 -21.19
CA ASP A 520 7.47 0.33 -22.02
C ASP A 520 7.06 0.38 -23.52
N GLY A 521 6.19 1.36 -23.79
CA GLY A 521 5.02 1.28 -24.66
C GLY A 521 5.10 2.11 -25.94
N GLY A 522 6.31 2.39 -26.42
CA GLY A 522 6.55 2.72 -27.83
C GLY A 522 6.30 4.17 -28.26
N GLY A 523 6.66 4.43 -29.52
CA GLY A 523 6.67 5.77 -30.12
C GLY A 523 7.55 5.85 -31.36
N GLY A 524 8.59 5.01 -31.42
CA GLY A 524 9.47 4.86 -32.60
C GLY A 524 10.34 6.08 -32.88
N ASN A 525 10.57 6.94 -31.88
CA ASN A 525 11.46 8.10 -31.94
C ASN A 525 12.64 8.01 -30.95
N GLY A 526 12.57 7.12 -29.96
CA GLY A 526 13.66 6.77 -29.04
C GLY A 526 14.89 6.17 -29.74
N PRO A 527 16.01 5.99 -29.02
CA PRO A 527 17.30 5.64 -29.60
C PRO A 527 17.42 4.20 -30.13
N GLY A 528 16.45 3.31 -29.87
CA GLY A 528 16.32 2.01 -30.56
C GLY A 528 15.34 2.04 -31.74
N GLY A 529 14.12 2.50 -31.49
CA GLY A 529 13.05 2.66 -32.50
C GLY A 529 12.17 1.42 -32.74
N ASP A 530 12.31 0.40 -31.89
CA ASP A 530 11.42 -0.77 -31.80
C ASP A 530 10.45 -0.59 -30.58
N VAL A 531 9.90 -1.67 -30.03
CA VAL A 531 8.97 -1.68 -28.86
C VAL A 531 9.63 -2.55 -27.78
N GLY A 532 9.53 -2.17 -26.50
CA GLY A 532 10.34 -2.78 -25.45
C GLY A 532 11.82 -2.40 -25.59
N ASP A 533 12.21 -1.18 -25.20
CA ASP A 533 13.62 -0.75 -25.20
C ASP A 533 14.24 -0.60 -23.79
N ASN A 534 13.46 -0.94 -22.77
CA ASN A 534 13.81 -1.01 -21.34
C ASN A 534 14.25 0.33 -20.74
N VAL A 535 13.80 1.46 -21.30
CA VAL A 535 14.22 2.80 -20.87
C VAL A 535 13.03 3.75 -20.90
N ASN A 536 12.50 4.06 -19.71
CA ASN A 536 11.36 4.96 -19.57
C ASN A 536 11.58 6.33 -20.26
N GLN A 537 10.67 6.73 -21.14
CA GLN A 537 10.80 7.90 -22.02
C GLN A 537 9.62 8.89 -21.95
N ASP A 538 9.87 10.13 -22.41
CA ASP A 538 8.90 11.26 -22.43
C ASP A 538 7.60 10.98 -23.23
N ASP A 539 7.56 9.95 -24.10
CA ASP A 539 6.37 9.53 -24.85
C ASP A 539 5.63 8.30 -24.27
N GLU A 540 6.05 7.77 -23.12
CA GLU A 540 5.48 6.59 -22.43
C GLU A 540 4.64 6.94 -21.19
N GLN A 541 3.74 6.03 -20.79
CA GLN A 541 2.83 6.21 -19.66
C GLN A 541 3.39 5.56 -18.39
N VAL A 542 3.81 6.40 -17.45
CA VAL A 542 4.05 6.04 -16.05
C VAL A 542 2.69 5.98 -15.34
N PHE A 543 2.37 4.85 -14.71
CA PHE A 543 1.10 4.63 -14.00
C PHE A 543 1.27 4.47 -12.48
N LEU A 544 2.51 4.38 -11.98
CA LEU A 544 2.89 4.55 -10.57
C LEU A 544 4.21 5.33 -10.50
N ASP A 545 4.34 6.30 -9.59
CA ASP A 545 5.56 7.08 -9.31
C ASP A 545 5.51 7.52 -7.83
N GLY A 546 6.62 7.41 -7.07
CA GLY A 546 6.64 7.75 -5.63
C GLY A 546 7.81 7.15 -4.86
N THR A 547 7.68 7.00 -3.53
CA THR A 547 8.59 6.14 -2.74
C THR A 547 8.35 4.67 -3.08
N LEU A 548 9.35 3.79 -2.87
CA LEU A 548 9.14 2.35 -3.04
C LEU A 548 8.05 1.83 -2.08
N ARG A 549 7.93 2.39 -0.86
CA ARG A 549 6.81 2.08 0.06
C ARG A 549 5.46 2.44 -0.56
N GLN A 550 5.32 3.64 -1.13
CA GLN A 550 4.07 4.10 -1.78
C GLN A 550 3.70 3.21 -2.98
N VAL A 551 4.66 2.88 -3.83
CA VAL A 551 4.46 2.02 -5.02
C VAL A 551 4.07 0.60 -4.61
N LEU A 552 4.73 0.00 -3.61
CA LEU A 552 4.37 -1.33 -3.08
C LEU A 552 3.02 -1.30 -2.34
N GLY A 553 2.67 -0.20 -1.68
CA GLY A 553 1.34 0.00 -1.09
C GLY A 553 0.22 -0.02 -2.14
N ALA A 554 0.44 0.62 -3.30
CA ALA A 554 -0.50 0.55 -4.43
C ALA A 554 -0.57 -0.87 -5.03
N LEU A 555 0.59 -1.54 -5.20
CA LEU A 555 0.68 -2.88 -5.79
C LEU A 555 0.18 -4.03 -4.88
N SER A 556 0.12 -3.83 -3.57
CA SER A 556 -0.46 -4.77 -2.60
C SER A 556 -1.95 -4.51 -2.33
N SER A 557 -2.46 -3.31 -2.62
CA SER A 557 -3.83 -2.91 -2.34
C SER A 557 -4.87 -3.74 -3.12
N GLY A 558 -5.74 -4.45 -2.40
CA GLY A 558 -6.96 -5.10 -2.92
C GLY A 558 -6.75 -6.27 -3.88
N LYS A 559 -6.28 -6.00 -5.11
CA LYS A 559 -5.89 -7.00 -6.13
C LYS A 559 -4.60 -6.59 -6.88
N GLY A 560 -3.87 -5.62 -6.34
CA GLY A 560 -2.89 -4.84 -7.09
C GLY A 560 -3.54 -3.89 -8.09
N VAL A 561 -2.71 -3.27 -8.92
CA VAL A 561 -3.08 -2.17 -9.82
C VAL A 561 -3.67 -2.70 -11.13
N PRO A 562 -4.91 -2.32 -11.50
CA PRO A 562 -5.58 -2.77 -12.72
C PRO A 562 -4.93 -2.15 -13.96
N LEU A 563 -4.29 -2.95 -14.81
CA LEU A 563 -3.66 -2.46 -16.05
C LEU A 563 -4.66 -2.41 -17.23
N ASP A 564 -4.39 -1.51 -18.18
CA ASP A 564 -5.19 -1.24 -19.38
C ASP A 564 -4.59 -1.87 -20.65
N GLY A 565 -5.45 -2.32 -21.56
CA GLY A 565 -5.07 -2.86 -22.87
C GLY A 565 -4.75 -1.81 -23.94
N ASP A 566 -5.01 -0.51 -23.69
CA ASP A 566 -4.54 0.61 -24.52
C ASP A 566 -3.37 1.32 -23.81
N GLU A 567 -2.15 0.78 -24.01
CA GLU A 567 -0.88 1.19 -23.40
C GLU A 567 -0.38 2.58 -23.87
N SER A 568 -1.28 3.52 -24.18
CA SER A 568 -0.95 4.80 -24.83
C SER A 568 -1.34 6.03 -24.00
N THR A 569 -0.44 7.03 -24.04
CA THR A 569 -0.48 8.31 -23.31
C THR A 569 -1.65 9.27 -23.65
N ASP A 570 -2.73 8.78 -24.25
CA ASP A 570 -4.00 9.47 -24.54
C ASP A 570 -5.22 8.56 -24.23
N THR A 571 -5.06 7.54 -23.34
CA THR A 571 -6.16 6.69 -22.82
C THR A 571 -7.14 7.49 -21.92
N ASP A 572 -8.37 6.99 -21.81
CA ASP A 572 -9.47 7.58 -21.02
C ASP A 572 -9.58 6.93 -19.60
N PHE A 573 -8.68 6.00 -19.22
CA PHE A 573 -8.66 5.26 -17.94
C PHE A 573 -7.47 5.64 -17.06
N ASP A 574 -7.66 5.71 -15.74
CA ASP A 574 -6.61 5.92 -14.73
C ASP A 574 -6.43 4.67 -13.85
N GLU A 575 -5.26 4.03 -13.92
CA GLU A 575 -4.94 2.79 -13.20
C GLU A 575 -5.08 2.89 -11.67
N THR A 576 -5.02 4.10 -11.11
CA THR A 576 -5.03 4.35 -9.65
C THR A 576 -6.37 4.91 -9.16
N SER A 577 -7.08 5.68 -9.99
CA SER A 577 -8.31 6.38 -9.63
C SER A 577 -9.60 5.69 -10.09
N ASP A 578 -9.58 5.00 -11.24
CA ASP A 578 -10.78 4.40 -11.83
C ASP A 578 -11.02 2.96 -11.32
N PRO A 579 -12.29 2.51 -11.24
CA PRO A 579 -12.60 1.17 -10.78
C PRO A 579 -12.16 0.11 -11.81
N PRO A 580 -11.68 -1.08 -11.39
CA PRO A 580 -11.24 -2.14 -12.31
C PRO A 580 -12.27 -2.62 -13.34
N ASP A 581 -13.57 -2.35 -13.14
CA ASP A 581 -14.68 -2.63 -14.07
C ASP A 581 -15.19 -1.42 -14.87
N ASP A 582 -14.44 -0.31 -14.95
CA ASP A 582 -14.86 0.80 -15.81
C ASP A 582 -14.87 0.40 -17.30
N THR A 583 -15.73 1.09 -18.04
CA THR A 583 -15.90 0.98 -19.49
C THR A 583 -14.81 1.63 -20.33
N ALA A 584 -13.88 2.37 -19.73
CA ALA A 584 -12.67 2.89 -20.38
C ALA A 584 -11.59 1.81 -20.56
N ARG A 585 -11.36 0.98 -19.53
CA ARG A 585 -10.35 -0.09 -19.50
C ARG A 585 -10.60 -1.16 -20.56
N ASP A 586 -9.68 -1.28 -21.51
CA ASP A 586 -9.73 -2.29 -22.58
C ASP A 586 -9.02 -3.59 -22.15
N CYS A 587 -9.31 -4.69 -22.86
CA CYS A 587 -8.75 -6.00 -22.53
C CYS A 587 -7.53 -6.35 -23.40
N TYR A 588 -6.43 -6.78 -22.77
CA TYR A 588 -5.28 -7.38 -23.45
C TYR A 588 -5.71 -8.50 -24.40
N THR A 589 -5.25 -8.42 -25.64
CA THR A 589 -5.61 -9.36 -26.71
C THR A 589 -4.83 -10.67 -26.61
N ALA A 590 -5.43 -11.77 -27.08
CA ALA A 590 -4.74 -13.06 -27.19
C ALA A 590 -4.35 -13.36 -28.64
N ALA A 591 -3.05 -13.24 -28.90
CA ALA A 591 -2.33 -13.59 -30.13
C ALA A 591 -0.81 -13.46 -29.87
N ASP A 592 -0.02 -13.63 -30.93
CA ASP A 592 1.44 -13.41 -31.03
C ASP A 592 1.91 -11.96 -30.69
N ASP A 593 1.05 -11.13 -30.09
CA ASP A 593 1.36 -9.78 -29.63
C ASP A 593 2.06 -9.86 -28.26
N VAL A 594 3.08 -9.01 -28.05
CA VAL A 594 3.89 -8.93 -26.83
C VAL A 594 3.76 -7.54 -26.26
N HIS A 595 3.53 -7.48 -24.95
CA HIS A 595 3.28 -6.29 -24.14
C HIS A 595 4.43 -6.12 -23.14
N TYR A 596 4.72 -4.88 -22.73
CA TYR A 596 5.95 -4.57 -21.99
C TYR A 596 5.66 -3.64 -20.80
N ILE A 597 6.09 -4.03 -19.61
CA ILE A 597 5.97 -3.24 -18.38
C ILE A 597 7.35 -3.09 -17.77
N GLY A 598 7.75 -1.86 -17.44
CA GLY A 598 8.96 -1.56 -16.70
C GLY A 598 8.69 -1.18 -15.25
N PHE A 599 9.65 -1.52 -14.39
CA PHE A 599 9.74 -1.08 -13.00
C PHE A 599 11.15 -0.55 -12.73
N GLU A 600 11.30 0.73 -12.38
CA GLU A 600 12.59 1.38 -12.11
C GLU A 600 12.60 1.85 -10.66
N TRP A 601 13.72 1.64 -9.97
CA TRP A 601 13.97 2.15 -8.63
C TRP A 601 15.32 2.87 -8.57
N TRP A 602 15.41 3.95 -7.79
CA TRP A 602 16.65 4.73 -7.64
C TRP A 602 16.78 5.36 -6.26
N VAL A 603 18.03 5.56 -5.83
CA VAL A 603 18.34 6.26 -4.57
C VAL A 603 18.73 7.71 -4.88
N PRO A 604 17.99 8.73 -4.39
CA PRO A 604 18.38 10.13 -4.53
C PRO A 604 19.73 10.43 -3.89
N ARG A 605 20.49 11.34 -4.51
CA ARG A 605 21.85 11.69 -4.07
C ARG A 605 21.86 12.44 -2.73
N GLU A 606 20.73 13.03 -2.42
CA GLU A 606 20.44 13.88 -1.27
C GLU A 606 20.34 13.08 0.04
N VAL A 607 19.99 11.78 -0.02
CA VAL A 607 19.88 10.83 1.11
C VAL A 607 21.22 10.59 1.84
N GLY A 608 22.35 10.86 1.17
CA GLY A 608 23.66 10.93 1.82
C GLY A 608 24.14 9.65 2.50
N ASN A 609 24.14 9.64 3.83
CA ASN A 609 24.74 8.57 4.65
C ASN A 609 23.71 7.85 5.54
N GLU A 610 22.43 8.23 5.46
CA GLU A 610 21.37 7.73 6.33
C GLU A 610 21.12 6.23 6.08
N ILE A 611 20.83 5.83 4.84
CA ILE A 611 20.64 4.43 4.40
C ILE A 611 21.91 3.55 4.38
N GLN A 612 22.85 3.72 5.31
CA GLN A 612 24.06 2.88 5.35
C GLN A 612 23.89 1.61 6.17
N SER A 613 23.97 0.49 5.42
CA SER A 613 23.92 -0.93 5.83
C SER A 613 22.52 -1.57 5.85
N ASP A 614 21.52 -0.84 5.38
CA ASP A 614 20.11 -1.21 5.46
C ASP A 614 19.65 -1.95 4.19
N SER A 615 18.54 -2.69 4.29
CA SER A 615 18.08 -3.59 3.24
C SER A 615 16.56 -3.62 3.09
N VAL A 616 16.07 -3.56 1.85
CA VAL A 616 14.65 -3.81 1.51
C VAL A 616 14.53 -5.03 0.61
N THR A 617 13.57 -5.88 0.95
CA THR A 617 13.24 -7.12 0.25
C THR A 617 11.76 -7.06 -0.13
N PHE A 618 11.43 -7.16 -1.41
CA PHE A 618 10.05 -7.07 -1.92
C PHE A 618 9.83 -8.01 -3.11
N ASP A 619 8.58 -8.21 -3.52
CA ASP A 619 8.25 -8.95 -4.74
C ASP A 619 7.39 -8.15 -5.73
N LEU A 620 7.32 -8.68 -6.95
CA LEU A 620 6.44 -8.21 -8.01
C LEU A 620 5.71 -9.41 -8.63
N GLY A 621 4.52 -9.21 -9.18
CA GLY A 621 3.73 -10.29 -9.74
C GLY A 621 2.62 -9.81 -10.66
N PHE A 622 1.88 -10.79 -11.20
CA PHE A 622 0.80 -10.55 -12.15
C PHE A 622 -0.41 -11.44 -11.85
N TYR A 623 -1.56 -10.82 -11.68
CA TYR A 623 -2.86 -11.49 -11.58
C TYR A 623 -3.66 -11.30 -12.88
N THR A 624 -4.40 -12.33 -13.33
CA THR A 624 -5.12 -12.27 -14.62
C THR A 624 -6.49 -12.94 -14.62
N GLU A 625 -7.39 -12.41 -15.45
CA GLU A 625 -8.77 -12.91 -15.63
C GLU A 625 -9.24 -12.98 -17.08
N GLN A 626 -10.19 -13.87 -17.39
CA GLN A 626 -10.77 -13.98 -18.74
C GLN A 626 -11.88 -12.93 -19.01
N CYS A 627 -11.51 -11.87 -19.71
CA CYS A 627 -12.38 -10.77 -20.19
C CYS A 627 -13.64 -11.22 -20.98
N ARG A 628 -13.71 -12.46 -21.48
CA ARG A 628 -14.90 -12.97 -22.19
C ARG A 628 -16.13 -13.18 -21.28
N ASN A 629 -15.93 -13.48 -20.00
CA ASN A 629 -17.03 -13.84 -19.08
C ASN A 629 -17.00 -13.05 -17.76
N ASN A 630 -15.88 -12.41 -17.45
CA ASN A 630 -15.69 -11.52 -16.30
C ASN A 630 -15.85 -10.07 -16.78
N ASP A 631 -16.12 -9.14 -15.86
CA ASP A 631 -16.43 -7.73 -16.15
C ASP A 631 -15.28 -6.76 -15.80
N GLY A 632 -14.12 -7.28 -15.38
CA GLY A 632 -12.96 -6.48 -14.97
C GLY A 632 -12.89 -6.22 -13.47
N SER A 633 -13.98 -6.45 -12.72
CA SER A 633 -14.02 -6.24 -11.26
C SER A 633 -13.08 -7.15 -10.45
N GLY A 634 -12.69 -8.29 -11.03
CA GLY A 634 -11.84 -9.30 -10.41
C GLY A 634 -12.60 -10.22 -9.44
N THR A 635 -12.53 -11.52 -9.67
CA THR A 635 -12.84 -12.52 -8.64
C THR A 635 -11.77 -12.50 -7.54
N ALA A 636 -12.13 -12.90 -6.32
CA ALA A 636 -11.16 -13.01 -5.24
C ALA A 636 -10.29 -14.26 -5.43
N THR A 637 -8.97 -14.09 -5.42
CA THR A 637 -7.99 -15.19 -5.41
C THR A 637 -6.94 -14.94 -4.34
N ASN A 638 -6.56 -15.99 -3.62
CA ASN A 638 -5.66 -15.90 -2.48
C ASN A 638 -4.24 -15.47 -2.89
N GLY A 639 -3.67 -14.50 -2.18
CA GLY A 639 -2.22 -14.43 -1.98
C GLY A 639 -1.71 -15.65 -1.20
N GLY A 640 -0.41 -15.91 -1.25
CA GLY A 640 0.24 -16.96 -0.47
C GLY A 640 0.76 -16.42 0.87
N SER A 641 0.91 -17.21 1.94
CA SER A 641 0.48 -18.60 2.10
C SER A 641 0.35 -18.98 3.57
N ALA A 642 -0.88 -18.90 4.07
CA ALA A 642 -1.33 -19.69 5.21
C ALA A 642 -2.63 -20.42 4.83
N SER A 643 -2.97 -21.46 5.60
CA SER A 643 -4.07 -22.35 5.27
C SER A 643 -4.79 -22.78 6.55
N GLN A 644 -6.00 -22.23 6.73
CA GLN A 644 -6.88 -22.59 7.82
C GLN A 644 -7.05 -24.11 7.92
N ASN A 645 -6.91 -24.68 9.12
CA ASN A 645 -7.08 -26.12 9.32
C ASN A 645 -8.55 -26.41 9.69
N ALA A 646 -9.42 -26.51 8.68
CA ALA A 646 -10.83 -26.81 8.87
C ALA A 646 -11.11 -28.33 8.89
N SER A 647 -12.07 -28.73 9.72
CA SER A 647 -12.59 -30.10 9.76
C SER A 647 -14.06 -30.10 10.17
N ILE A 648 -14.87 -30.87 9.45
CA ILE A 648 -16.31 -31.00 9.69
C ILE A 648 -16.61 -32.43 10.16
N THR A 649 -17.52 -32.56 11.13
CA THR A 649 -17.89 -33.85 11.74
C THR A 649 -19.41 -33.96 11.88
N VAL A 650 -19.98 -35.04 11.33
CA VAL A 650 -21.39 -35.37 11.52
C VAL A 650 -21.60 -36.04 12.88
N ASN A 651 -22.48 -35.45 13.69
CA ASN A 651 -22.98 -35.99 14.95
C ASN A 651 -24.49 -36.25 14.81
N GLY A 652 -24.99 -37.41 15.25
CA GLY A 652 -26.44 -37.62 15.41
C GLY A 652 -26.91 -39.05 15.15
N ASP A 653 -26.55 -39.62 14.01
CA ASP A 653 -26.86 -41.02 13.65
C ASP A 653 -25.62 -41.78 13.12
N SER A 654 -25.83 -42.96 12.55
CA SER A 654 -24.82 -43.84 11.96
C SER A 654 -25.46 -44.77 10.91
N SER A 655 -26.50 -44.28 10.21
CA SER A 655 -27.28 -45.10 9.27
C SER A 655 -27.68 -44.45 7.94
N GLY A 656 -27.35 -43.16 7.71
CA GLY A 656 -27.51 -42.50 6.41
C GLY A 656 -28.94 -42.60 5.85
N ASP A 657 -29.92 -42.12 6.62
CA ASP A 657 -31.35 -42.29 6.29
C ASP A 657 -32.00 -41.08 5.60
N GLY A 658 -31.23 -40.00 5.37
CA GLY A 658 -31.69 -38.74 4.79
C GLY A 658 -32.50 -37.89 5.76
N GLY A 659 -32.18 -37.97 7.06
CA GLY A 659 -32.70 -37.12 8.12
C GLY A 659 -31.94 -35.80 8.23
N ASN A 660 -32.28 -35.01 9.26
CA ASN A 660 -31.46 -33.87 9.66
C ASN A 660 -30.38 -34.30 10.66
N GLU A 661 -29.15 -33.81 10.51
CA GLU A 661 -27.97 -34.23 11.25
C GLU A 661 -27.18 -33.00 11.74
N GLN A 662 -26.48 -33.11 12.88
CA GLN A 662 -25.69 -32.02 13.45
C GLN A 662 -24.29 -32.03 12.83
N HIS A 663 -24.00 -31.04 12.00
CA HIS A 663 -22.63 -30.81 11.54
C HIS A 663 -21.92 -29.93 12.58
N VAL A 664 -20.69 -30.32 12.92
CA VAL A 664 -19.78 -29.53 13.77
C VAL A 664 -18.56 -29.22 12.92
N VAL A 665 -18.43 -27.94 12.55
CA VAL A 665 -17.30 -27.39 11.80
C VAL A 665 -16.33 -26.81 12.80
N ASN A 666 -15.09 -27.27 12.79
CA ASN A 666 -14.00 -26.80 13.63
C ASN A 666 -12.95 -26.18 12.70
N ILE A 667 -12.56 -24.95 12.95
CA ILE A 667 -11.58 -24.21 12.13
C ILE A 667 -10.46 -23.79 13.06
N ILE A 668 -9.21 -24.01 12.64
CA ILE A 668 -8.08 -23.28 13.20
C ILE A 668 -7.81 -22.10 12.28
N VAL A 669 -7.98 -20.89 12.82
CA VAL A 669 -7.71 -19.61 12.16
C VAL A 669 -6.26 -19.59 11.70
N GLY A 670 -6.03 -19.13 10.47
CA GLY A 670 -4.69 -19.03 9.91
C GLY A 670 -3.99 -17.72 10.31
N SER A 671 -2.93 -17.33 9.63
CA SER A 671 -2.33 -15.99 9.82
C SER A 671 -2.93 -14.95 8.87
N GLU A 672 -3.72 -15.40 7.89
CA GLU A 672 -4.51 -14.56 6.98
C GLU A 672 -5.71 -13.86 7.65
N ASP A 673 -6.10 -14.29 8.87
CA ASP A 673 -7.09 -13.61 9.71
C ASP A 673 -6.49 -13.23 11.10
N ASP A 674 -5.18 -12.98 11.21
CA ASP A 674 -4.53 -12.59 12.48
C ASP A 674 -4.77 -11.10 12.80
N GLY A 675 -5.20 -10.77 14.02
CA GLY A 675 -5.67 -9.43 14.40
C GLY A 675 -7.04 -9.03 13.82
N ASP A 676 -7.52 -9.74 12.79
CA ASP A 676 -8.75 -9.45 12.07
C ASP A 676 -10.01 -9.67 12.91
N SER A 677 -11.11 -8.97 12.61
CA SER A 677 -12.36 -9.09 13.36
C SER A 677 -13.28 -10.15 12.77
N LEU A 678 -13.78 -11.10 13.58
CA LEU A 678 -14.66 -12.17 13.09
C LEU A 678 -16.01 -11.63 12.60
N ASN A 679 -16.11 -11.47 11.29
CA ASN A 679 -17.23 -10.89 10.57
C ASN A 679 -18.05 -11.96 9.82
N GLU A 680 -17.42 -13.03 9.33
CA GLU A 680 -18.14 -14.10 8.62
C GLU A 680 -17.50 -15.48 8.78
N VAL A 681 -18.33 -16.52 8.75
CA VAL A 681 -17.92 -17.92 8.49
C VAL A 681 -18.77 -18.48 7.36
N VAL A 682 -18.12 -18.97 6.30
CA VAL A 682 -18.76 -19.59 5.13
C VAL A 682 -18.47 -21.09 5.11
N VAL A 683 -19.48 -21.89 4.74
CA VAL A 683 -19.36 -23.34 4.51
C VAL A 683 -20.12 -23.69 3.22
N ASP A 684 -19.43 -23.83 2.09
CA ASP A 684 -20.04 -24.31 0.84
C ASP A 684 -19.92 -25.83 0.73
N TYR A 685 -21.06 -26.50 0.84
CA TYR A 685 -21.15 -27.95 0.68
C TYR A 685 -21.14 -28.32 -0.81
N GLN A 686 -20.32 -29.31 -1.20
CA GLN A 686 -20.27 -29.75 -2.60
C GLN A 686 -21.66 -30.08 -3.14
N SER A 687 -21.97 -29.64 -4.36
CA SER A 687 -23.32 -29.65 -4.92
C SER A 687 -23.98 -31.03 -4.90
N GLY A 688 -24.98 -31.20 -4.03
CA GLY A 688 -25.68 -32.47 -3.84
C GLY A 688 -25.01 -33.45 -2.88
N SER A 689 -24.11 -33.00 -2.00
CA SER A 689 -23.73 -33.71 -0.77
C SER A 689 -24.80 -33.46 0.30
N ALA A 690 -24.91 -32.22 0.79
CA ALA A 690 -25.87 -31.76 1.80
C ALA A 690 -26.87 -30.71 1.28
N ASP A 691 -27.95 -30.49 2.04
CA ASP A 691 -28.96 -29.44 1.88
C ASP A 691 -29.10 -28.68 3.22
N ILE A 692 -28.72 -27.39 3.22
CA ILE A 692 -28.78 -26.49 4.39
C ILE A 692 -30.06 -25.66 4.45
N SER A 693 -31.05 -25.87 3.58
CA SER A 693 -32.20 -24.96 3.40
C SER A 693 -33.19 -24.89 4.57
N ASN A 694 -32.96 -25.66 5.64
CA ASN A 694 -33.71 -25.61 6.90
C ASN A 694 -32.93 -24.90 8.03
N VAL A 695 -31.63 -24.66 7.88
CA VAL A 695 -30.76 -24.03 8.89
C VAL A 695 -31.08 -22.53 9.00
N GLY A 696 -31.32 -22.06 10.23
CA GLY A 696 -31.43 -20.64 10.54
C GLY A 696 -30.61 -20.22 11.76
N GLN A 697 -30.60 -18.93 12.05
CA GLN A 697 -29.90 -18.29 13.18
C GLN A 697 -30.27 -18.89 14.56
N GLY A 698 -31.47 -19.48 14.70
CA GLY A 698 -31.89 -20.15 15.95
C GLY A 698 -31.38 -21.57 16.12
N ASP A 699 -30.72 -22.10 15.08
CA ASP A 699 -30.30 -23.49 14.94
C ASP A 699 -28.75 -23.60 14.84
N LEU A 700 -28.05 -22.47 14.96
CA LEU A 700 -26.60 -22.39 15.04
C LEU A 700 -26.12 -22.17 16.49
N THR A 701 -24.92 -22.65 16.77
CA THR A 701 -24.10 -22.22 17.92
C THR A 701 -22.67 -22.01 17.45
N LEU A 702 -22.04 -20.92 17.87
CA LEU A 702 -20.68 -20.52 17.50
C LEU A 702 -19.84 -20.29 18.76
N SER A 703 -18.61 -20.77 18.77
CA SER A 703 -17.65 -20.51 19.84
C SER A 703 -16.23 -20.28 19.33
N GLN A 704 -15.56 -19.25 19.85
CA GLN A 704 -14.13 -18.98 19.66
C GLN A 704 -13.36 -19.41 20.91
N ASN A 705 -12.32 -20.24 20.76
CA ASN A 705 -11.52 -20.79 21.86
C ASN A 705 -12.33 -21.49 22.98
N GLY A 706 -13.55 -21.94 22.65
CA GLY A 706 -14.51 -22.54 23.59
C GLY A 706 -15.34 -21.54 24.41
N THR A 707 -15.25 -20.24 24.13
CA THR A 707 -16.17 -19.20 24.61
C THR A 707 -17.37 -19.12 23.67
N ASP A 708 -18.58 -19.21 24.21
CA ASP A 708 -19.84 -19.14 23.44
C ASP A 708 -20.12 -17.70 22.97
N ILE A 709 -19.99 -17.48 21.66
CA ILE A 709 -20.23 -16.20 20.96
C ILE A 709 -21.46 -16.28 20.05
N THR A 710 -22.33 -17.27 20.27
CA THR A 710 -23.60 -17.46 19.50
C THR A 710 -24.51 -16.22 19.55
N GLY A 711 -24.37 -15.38 20.58
CA GLY A 711 -25.10 -14.12 20.71
C GLY A 711 -24.78 -13.08 19.64
N ASP A 712 -23.60 -13.18 19.02
CA ASP A 712 -23.05 -12.18 18.10
C ASP A 712 -23.28 -12.53 16.62
N ILE A 713 -23.89 -13.69 16.33
CA ILE A 713 -24.34 -14.04 14.97
C ILE A 713 -25.40 -13.04 14.54
N SER A 714 -25.03 -12.11 13.66
CA SER A 714 -25.87 -11.00 13.18
C SER A 714 -26.80 -11.45 12.05
N GLY A 715 -26.37 -12.40 11.22
CA GLY A 715 -27.10 -12.93 10.08
C GLY A 715 -26.80 -14.39 9.76
N VAL A 716 -27.74 -15.06 9.10
CA VAL A 716 -27.53 -16.37 8.49
C VAL A 716 -28.23 -16.38 7.13
N SER A 717 -27.53 -16.81 6.08
CA SER A 717 -28.08 -16.91 4.74
C SER A 717 -27.71 -18.24 4.06
N GLY A 718 -28.52 -18.62 3.06
CA GLY A 718 -28.37 -19.87 2.31
C GLY A 718 -28.16 -19.59 0.81
N GLY A 719 -26.95 -19.85 0.32
CA GLY A 719 -26.54 -19.69 -1.08
C GLY A 719 -26.71 -20.97 -1.92
N ASN A 720 -26.38 -20.87 -3.20
CA ASN A 720 -26.22 -21.99 -4.14
C ASN A 720 -27.35 -23.05 -4.14
N ASN A 721 -28.62 -22.61 -4.14
CA ASN A 721 -29.83 -23.45 -4.03
C ASN A 721 -30.00 -24.22 -2.71
N GLY A 722 -29.28 -23.84 -1.65
CA GLY A 722 -29.29 -24.50 -0.35
C GLY A 722 -28.06 -25.37 -0.10
N THR A 723 -26.90 -25.06 -0.70
CA THR A 723 -25.63 -25.75 -0.39
C THR A 723 -24.57 -24.84 0.24
N THR A 724 -24.66 -23.52 0.11
CA THR A 724 -23.78 -22.58 0.83
C THR A 724 -24.44 -22.12 2.11
N LEU A 725 -23.79 -22.32 3.26
CA LEU A 725 -24.19 -21.71 4.53
C LEU A 725 -23.26 -20.53 4.82
N THR A 726 -23.83 -19.34 4.93
CA THR A 726 -23.10 -18.12 5.29
C THR A 726 -23.58 -17.63 6.64
N VAL A 727 -22.66 -17.43 7.58
CA VAL A 727 -22.92 -17.03 8.97
C VAL A 727 -22.22 -15.70 9.23
N THR A 728 -22.96 -14.61 9.11
CA THR A 728 -22.46 -13.25 9.37
C THR A 728 -22.51 -12.97 10.88
N ILE A 729 -21.44 -12.40 11.40
CA ILE A 729 -21.17 -12.17 12.83
C ILE A 729 -20.99 -10.66 13.05
N GLY A 730 -21.16 -10.19 14.28
CA GLY A 730 -21.24 -8.77 14.63
C GLY A 730 -19.91 -8.05 14.86
N GLY A 731 -18.79 -8.53 14.30
CA GLY A 731 -17.47 -7.87 14.31
C GLY A 731 -16.74 -7.77 15.65
N ASN A 732 -17.42 -7.86 16.80
CA ASN A 732 -16.83 -7.62 18.12
C ASN A 732 -15.95 -8.77 18.68
N ASN A 733 -15.35 -9.60 17.82
CA ASN A 733 -14.61 -10.79 18.21
C ASN A 733 -13.29 -10.87 17.42
N THR A 734 -12.26 -10.18 17.91
CA THR A 734 -10.89 -10.19 17.34
C THR A 734 -10.34 -11.61 17.29
N LEU A 735 -9.75 -11.98 16.16
CA LEU A 735 -9.13 -13.26 15.89
C LEU A 735 -7.62 -13.21 16.19
N SER A 736 -7.00 -14.39 16.26
CA SER A 736 -5.54 -14.51 16.31
C SER A 736 -5.07 -15.79 15.64
N ALA A 737 -3.85 -15.81 15.10
CA ALA A 737 -3.32 -16.98 14.40
C ALA A 737 -3.27 -18.22 15.30
N GLY A 738 -3.98 -19.27 14.88
CA GLY A 738 -4.13 -20.51 15.63
C GLY A 738 -5.37 -20.59 16.54
N ASP A 739 -6.25 -19.58 16.52
CA ASP A 739 -7.52 -19.61 17.26
C ASP A 739 -8.45 -20.74 16.82
N SER A 740 -9.25 -21.25 17.76
CA SER A 740 -10.15 -22.39 17.55
C SER A 740 -11.60 -21.94 17.43
N LEU A 741 -12.10 -21.73 16.20
CA LEU A 741 -13.52 -21.53 15.94
C LEU A 741 -14.26 -22.87 15.89
N THR A 742 -15.50 -22.89 16.38
CA THR A 742 -16.38 -24.06 16.28
C THR A 742 -17.82 -23.62 16.03
N LEU A 743 -18.39 -24.07 14.91
CA LEU A 743 -19.75 -23.79 14.45
C LEU A 743 -20.56 -25.11 14.41
N GLU A 744 -21.67 -25.19 15.13
CA GLU A 744 -22.58 -26.35 15.12
C GLU A 744 -23.96 -26.03 14.55
N THR A 745 -24.53 -26.92 13.73
CA THR A 745 -25.82 -26.74 13.04
C THR A 745 -27.02 -27.46 13.69
N ASN A 746 -26.88 -27.87 14.94
CA ASN A 746 -27.92 -28.39 15.87
C ASN A 746 -28.98 -29.38 15.33
N ASN A 747 -28.68 -30.15 14.28
CA ASN A 747 -29.58 -31.11 13.59
C ASN A 747 -30.60 -30.46 12.62
N GLU A 748 -30.18 -29.51 11.78
CA GLU A 748 -31.00 -28.97 10.67
C GLU A 748 -30.38 -29.08 9.26
N VAL A 749 -29.18 -29.65 9.10
CA VAL A 749 -28.57 -29.99 7.79
C VAL A 749 -29.03 -31.37 7.33
N GLN A 750 -29.36 -31.57 6.05
CA GLN A 750 -29.71 -32.89 5.50
C GLN A 750 -28.61 -33.41 4.56
N ASP A 751 -27.86 -34.44 4.94
CA ASP A 751 -27.01 -35.21 4.01
C ASP A 751 -27.90 -36.10 3.10
N SER A 752 -27.55 -36.19 1.82
CA SER A 752 -28.23 -37.02 0.82
C SER A 752 -27.71 -38.47 0.75
N GLY A 753 -26.62 -38.76 1.46
CA GLY A 753 -25.82 -39.98 1.37
C GLY A 753 -25.72 -40.76 2.69
N ALA A 754 -24.48 -41.06 3.08
CA ALA A 754 -24.14 -41.78 4.30
C ALA A 754 -22.72 -41.39 4.71
N ASP A 755 -22.63 -40.41 5.62
CA ASP A 755 -21.43 -39.95 6.30
C ASP A 755 -20.26 -39.77 5.29
N GLY A 756 -20.44 -38.88 4.29
CA GLY A 756 -19.50 -38.81 3.17
C GLY A 756 -19.69 -37.68 2.15
N GLY A 757 -19.05 -36.53 2.39
CA GLY A 757 -18.92 -35.42 1.45
C GLY A 757 -17.63 -34.60 1.64
N THR A 758 -17.47 -33.50 0.91
CA THR A 758 -16.58 -32.40 1.33
C THR A 758 -17.30 -31.06 1.25
N ALA A 759 -16.81 -30.10 2.02
CA ALA A 759 -17.21 -28.70 2.01
C ALA A 759 -15.96 -27.81 2.01
N GLU A 760 -16.07 -26.65 1.36
CA GLU A 760 -15.07 -25.59 1.42
C GLU A 760 -15.48 -24.57 2.48
N ILE A 761 -14.54 -24.19 3.34
CA ILE A 761 -14.80 -23.43 4.57
C ILE A 761 -13.82 -22.26 4.64
N SER A 762 -14.32 -21.04 4.85
CA SER A 762 -13.51 -19.85 5.11
C SER A 762 -14.04 -19.03 6.27
N VAL A 763 -13.14 -18.25 6.87
CA VAL A 763 -13.42 -17.14 7.78
C VAL A 763 -13.26 -15.84 6.98
N ASN A 764 -14.05 -14.81 7.30
CA ASN A 764 -14.00 -13.44 6.78
C ASN A 764 -13.99 -13.23 5.24
N GLY A 765 -14.11 -14.29 4.44
CA GLY A 765 -13.91 -14.27 2.98
C GLY A 765 -12.49 -14.65 2.55
N GLY A 766 -11.58 -14.89 3.49
CA GLY A 766 -10.21 -15.35 3.26
C GLY A 766 -10.10 -16.83 2.85
N THR A 767 -8.90 -17.38 2.97
CA THR A 767 -8.48 -18.64 2.33
C THR A 767 -9.37 -19.84 2.68
N THR A 768 -9.93 -20.49 1.65
CA THR A 768 -10.83 -21.65 1.83
C THR A 768 -10.08 -22.96 2.11
N SER A 769 -10.54 -23.67 3.13
CA SER A 769 -10.05 -24.99 3.54
C SER A 769 -11.04 -26.09 3.15
N ASN A 770 -10.56 -27.14 2.47
CA ASN A 770 -11.41 -28.21 1.93
C ASN A 770 -11.49 -29.40 2.91
N ALA A 771 -12.63 -29.55 3.58
CA ALA A 771 -12.81 -30.51 4.66
C ALA A 771 -13.82 -31.61 4.32
N ALA A 772 -13.46 -32.86 4.62
CA ALA A 772 -14.34 -34.02 4.45
C ALA A 772 -15.19 -34.29 5.70
N PHE A 773 -16.44 -34.68 5.49
CA PHE A 773 -17.39 -35.17 6.52
C PHE A 773 -17.82 -36.61 6.23
#